data_AF-A0A936RCX2-F1
#
_entry.id   AF-A0A936RCX2-F1
#
_cell.length_a   1.000
_cell.length_b   1.000
_cell.length_c   1.000
_cell.angle_alpha   90.00
_cell.angle_beta   90.00
_cell.angle_gamma   90.00
#
_symmetry.space_group_name_H-M   'P 1'
#
loop_
_entity.id
_entity.type
_entity.pdbx_description
1 polymer ?
#
loop_
_entity_poly.entity_id
_entity_poly.type
_entity_poly.pdbx_seq_one_letter_code
_entity_poly.pdbx_strand_id
1 'polypeptide(L)'
;MKKVFFYFLLTAVFISPKNSTAQSLSINTDGSAAAASALLDIKSTDKGMLIPRMNRLQRNAIPAPATGLLIYQNAPDSTGFYFYNGSAWLWLTTTSQQDTIAWKTKGNTGLTDNNSFIGTIDSIPFNLKVNNRKAGRIDHILFNSFWGYQSGNANTTGQQNTATGMNGLYSNTTGDYNTTNGMNSLISNTTGNLNSAFGAYAFENNITGNSNAGVGSSALRTNVAGSNATAIGTNAMYYTNNTATPFTNTNVAVGFEALRGSTTPAANTGNGNTATGYQTLLNNSTGYWNSATGLNGLYSNTSGIWNTANGMNSLWNNTTGNYNTALGTYALSSNTTGTSNTAIGTNALPSNVAGNNATAIGTNAMYYANNTAVPFTNNNVAVGFEALRGSATPAANTGNANTALGYQSLLNNTTGFQNTATGMNGLYSNTTGGYNTTSGMNSMISNTSGGLNSAFGAYAFESNVTGSNNAGLGSSALRTNVAGNNATAIGTNAMYYSNNTATPFTNTNVAVGFESLRGSTTPAANTGLQNTSIGYQALLNNTAGEQNTATGMNGLYSNTTGVYNSANGTKALWLNTTGNFNAAFGAYAVENNVTGTSNLGVGTSALRANVAGSNATAIGTNAMYYANNTATPFTNTNVAVGFEALRGSPTAATNTGINNTALGYQTLLNNTTGSNNTANGYYSLRSNTTGEYNVANGMQSLFSNTTGSNNNAIGYNSLRSNTTGENNVANGMQSLYSNTTGGSNTASGTFSLFNNTTGFGNTTSGYFANLENTTGNYNIAYGFQSLFTNVAGSFATAIGTNAMRYANNTSTAFTNTNVAVGFEALRGSATASANTGLHNTALGYQSLSNNTTGSSNTFGGYRSGYNNTTGDDNTFFGRQSGLTNSSGNNNSFIGAGAGFSNSTGNSNTFVGFNTGAGNTTGSFNSFFGYLSGNDNTAGTRNIAFGTQSLLTNLLGDDNVALGYNALALATGSQNTAVGSLSMEATTIGQYNTAIGYQSLTNNTTGSFNTAIGRTTLSLTTSGNFNTALGYAAGNSFNNGSNNTFIGYNADASAASFTNAMALGNGTVVTASNRVRIGNTSVLQIGGEVNWSTLSDGRFKKNIQPSSLGLGFILKLNPVTYNLTDKGQEGNTYTGLVAQDVEKILQEYQSGFSAVTKPENETDRYAIRYADFVMPLINAVKEQQKQIEELKVLVNKMKNSADIK
;
A
#
# COMPACT_ATOMS: atom_id res chain seq x y z
N MET A 1 56.60 -74.80 -54.17
CA MET A 1 58.05 -74.55 -53.94
C MET A 1 58.27 -74.23 -52.47
N LYS A 2 59.46 -74.54 -51.93
CA LYS A 2 60.22 -73.73 -50.95
C LYS A 2 59.39 -72.83 -49.99
N LYS A 3 59.16 -73.31 -48.76
CA LYS A 3 58.87 -72.55 -47.50
C LYS A 3 57.73 -71.49 -47.62
N VAL A 4 56.53 -71.69 -47.06
CA VAL A 4 56.30 -71.87 -45.61
C VAL A 4 55.72 -73.24 -45.18
N PHE A 5 54.87 -73.87 -46.03
CA PHE A 5 54.65 -75.34 -46.18
C PHE A 5 53.76 -76.20 -45.23
N PHE A 6 52.93 -77.07 -45.87
CA PHE A 6 52.26 -78.38 -45.55
C PHE A 6 51.69 -78.71 -44.14
N TYR A 7 50.52 -79.36 -43.89
CA TYR A 7 49.51 -80.23 -44.58
C TYR A 7 49.64 -81.78 -44.56
N PHE A 8 48.52 -82.49 -44.30
CA PHE A 8 48.27 -83.94 -44.47
C PHE A 8 46.76 -84.30 -44.29
N LEU A 9 46.16 -85.23 -45.07
CA LEU A 9 44.91 -85.95 -44.68
C LEU A 9 44.61 -87.24 -45.51
N LEU A 10 45.19 -88.39 -45.10
CA LEU A 10 44.86 -89.80 -45.47
C LEU A 10 45.74 -90.74 -44.59
N THR A 11 45.49 -92.03 -44.33
CA THR A 11 44.42 -93.03 -44.65
C THR A 11 43.68 -93.45 -43.35
N ALA A 12 42.80 -94.46 -43.17
CA ALA A 12 42.39 -95.73 -43.82
C ALA A 12 43.43 -96.89 -43.74
N VAL A 13 43.11 -98.20 -43.75
CA VAL A 13 41.86 -98.96 -44.04
C VAL A 13 41.73 -100.19 -43.11
N PHE A 14 40.52 -100.50 -42.60
CA PHE A 14 39.99 -101.88 -42.57
C PHE A 14 38.63 -101.86 -43.30
N ILE A 15 38.15 -103.01 -43.77
CA ILE A 15 37.18 -103.08 -44.88
C ILE A 15 35.73 -102.79 -44.47
N SER A 16 35.03 -102.09 -45.37
CA SER A 16 33.64 -101.63 -45.29
C SER A 16 32.60 -102.72 -44.99
N PRO A 17 31.64 -102.40 -44.12
CA PRO A 17 30.22 -102.64 -44.37
C PRO A 17 29.49 -101.33 -44.72
N LYS A 18 28.55 -101.42 -45.66
CA LYS A 18 27.44 -100.44 -45.71
C LYS A 18 26.59 -100.57 -44.45
N ASN A 19 25.99 -99.47 -44.03
CA ASN A 19 24.77 -99.44 -43.22
C ASN A 19 24.75 -100.34 -41.96
N SER A 20 25.30 -99.82 -40.87
CA SER A 20 24.37 -99.42 -39.81
C SER A 20 24.94 -98.30 -38.95
N THR A 21 24.05 -97.42 -38.52
CA THR A 21 24.27 -96.49 -37.41
C THR A 21 24.27 -97.28 -36.10
N ALA A 22 25.37 -97.97 -35.83
CA ALA A 22 25.80 -98.32 -34.48
C ALA A 22 26.71 -97.19 -33.98
N GLN A 23 26.14 -96.03 -33.65
CA GLN A 23 25.79 -95.76 -32.25
C GLN A 23 26.95 -96.15 -31.32
N SER A 24 28.01 -95.33 -31.32
CA SER A 24 28.63 -94.93 -30.05
C SER A 24 27.49 -94.39 -29.19
N LEU A 25 26.93 -95.23 -28.34
CA LEU A 25 25.60 -94.97 -27.78
C LEU A 25 25.72 -93.85 -26.77
N SER A 26 25.29 -92.64 -27.16
CA SER A 26 25.26 -91.50 -26.25
C SER A 26 24.02 -91.59 -25.39
N ILE A 27 24.18 -92.01 -24.13
CA ILE A 27 23.10 -92.00 -23.15
C ILE A 27 23.22 -90.68 -22.40
N ASN A 28 22.49 -89.68 -22.89
CA ASN A 28 22.47 -88.32 -22.35
C ASN A 28 21.09 -87.68 -22.41
N THR A 29 20.96 -86.53 -21.77
CA THR A 29 19.76 -85.67 -21.77
C THR A 29 19.97 -84.37 -22.55
N ASP A 30 21.19 -84.10 -23.00
CA ASP A 30 21.57 -82.87 -23.73
C ASP A 30 21.63 -83.05 -25.26
N GLY A 31 21.49 -84.28 -25.75
CA GLY A 31 21.58 -84.60 -27.19
C GLY A 31 22.99 -84.44 -27.76
N SER A 32 24.03 -84.30 -26.92
CA SER A 32 25.41 -84.21 -27.38
C SER A 32 25.87 -85.49 -28.10
N ALA A 33 26.80 -85.35 -29.05
CA ALA A 33 27.39 -86.52 -29.68
C ALA A 33 28.29 -87.29 -28.71
N ALA A 34 28.32 -88.61 -28.86
CA ALA A 34 29.30 -89.44 -28.18
C ALA A 34 30.73 -89.07 -28.61
N ALA A 35 31.67 -89.05 -27.66
CA ALA A 35 33.06 -88.74 -27.94
C ALA A 35 33.68 -89.76 -28.89
N ALA A 36 34.47 -89.29 -29.86
CA ALA A 36 35.01 -90.12 -30.96
C ALA A 36 35.94 -91.28 -30.52
N SER A 37 36.38 -91.29 -29.26
CA SER A 37 37.18 -92.36 -28.65
C SER A 37 36.37 -93.35 -27.81
N ALA A 38 35.03 -93.24 -27.77
CA ALA A 38 34.15 -94.05 -26.93
C ALA A 38 33.13 -94.85 -27.76
N LEU A 39 33.01 -96.15 -27.49
CA LEU A 39 31.98 -97.02 -28.09
C LEU A 39 30.64 -96.95 -27.33
N LEU A 40 30.66 -96.43 -26.10
CA LEU A 40 29.54 -96.16 -25.22
C LEU A 40 29.92 -94.91 -24.42
N ASP A 41 29.15 -93.83 -24.53
CA ASP A 41 29.45 -92.54 -23.89
C ASP A 41 28.23 -92.08 -23.10
N ILE A 42 28.37 -91.95 -21.79
CA ILE A 42 27.24 -91.75 -20.88
C ILE A 42 27.45 -90.44 -20.15
N LYS A 43 26.70 -89.42 -20.56
CA LYS A 43 26.78 -88.04 -20.06
C LYS A 43 25.44 -87.65 -19.46
N SER A 44 25.35 -87.67 -18.15
CA SER A 44 24.18 -87.16 -17.44
C SER A 44 24.65 -86.38 -16.22
N THR A 45 23.93 -85.31 -15.91
CA THR A 45 24.14 -84.45 -14.75
C THR A 45 23.34 -84.91 -13.53
N ASP A 46 22.45 -85.91 -13.69
CA ASP A 46 21.47 -86.37 -12.69
C ASP A 46 21.44 -87.90 -12.48
N LYS A 47 22.09 -88.70 -13.34
CA LYS A 47 22.05 -90.18 -13.38
C LYS A 47 23.42 -90.76 -13.77
N GLY A 48 23.60 -92.07 -13.59
CA GLY A 48 24.83 -92.78 -13.92
C GLY A 48 24.61 -94.22 -14.37
N MET A 49 25.67 -94.83 -14.94
CA MET A 49 25.66 -96.22 -15.42
C MET A 49 25.79 -97.22 -14.26
N LEU A 50 24.86 -98.17 -14.17
CA LEU A 50 24.89 -99.25 -13.17
C LEU A 50 25.61 -100.49 -13.73
N ILE A 51 26.92 -100.58 -13.51
CA ILE A 51 27.72 -101.78 -13.88
C ILE A 51 27.46 -102.96 -12.92
N PRO A 52 27.83 -104.21 -13.27
CA PRO A 52 27.58 -105.38 -12.44
C PRO A 52 28.10 -105.23 -11.00
N ARG A 53 27.17 -105.32 -10.04
CA ARG A 53 27.39 -105.19 -8.60
C ARG A 53 27.37 -106.55 -7.93
N MET A 54 28.48 -106.96 -7.34
CA MET A 54 28.69 -108.32 -6.81
C MET A 54 29.67 -108.34 -5.64
N ASN A 55 29.53 -109.27 -4.69
CA ASN A 55 30.49 -109.42 -3.58
C ASN A 55 31.80 -110.11 -4.02
N ARG A 56 32.82 -110.17 -3.15
CA ARG A 56 34.14 -110.72 -3.52
C ARG A 56 34.10 -112.21 -3.88
N LEU A 57 33.19 -112.98 -3.28
CA LEU A 57 32.99 -114.40 -3.61
C LEU A 57 32.43 -114.56 -5.02
N GLN A 58 31.37 -113.82 -5.36
CA GLN A 58 30.77 -113.80 -6.70
C GLN A 58 31.78 -113.35 -7.77
N ARG A 59 32.58 -112.32 -7.48
CA ARG A 59 33.67 -111.84 -8.35
C ARG A 59 34.74 -112.91 -8.57
N ASN A 60 35.18 -113.58 -7.50
CA ASN A 60 36.21 -114.61 -7.58
C ASN A 60 35.69 -115.93 -8.20
N ALA A 61 34.38 -116.14 -8.23
CA ALA A 61 33.74 -117.28 -8.88
C ALA A 61 33.63 -117.14 -10.42
N ILE A 62 34.02 -116.00 -11.00
CA ILE A 62 34.12 -115.82 -12.46
C ILE A 62 35.31 -116.65 -12.98
N PRO A 63 35.09 -117.72 -13.78
CA PRO A 63 36.19 -118.51 -14.32
C PRO A 63 36.90 -117.73 -15.44
N ALA A 64 38.23 -117.68 -15.39
CA ALA A 64 39.10 -117.01 -16.37
C ALA A 64 38.55 -115.63 -16.86
N PRO A 65 38.46 -114.61 -15.97
CA PRO A 65 37.88 -113.32 -16.33
C PRO A 65 38.64 -112.64 -17.48
N ALA A 66 37.94 -111.90 -18.32
CA ALA A 66 38.56 -111.18 -19.43
C ALA A 66 39.41 -110.00 -18.92
N THR A 67 40.59 -109.78 -19.54
CA THR A 67 41.38 -108.57 -19.31
C THR A 67 40.57 -107.32 -19.66
N GLY A 68 40.49 -106.37 -18.74
CA GLY A 68 39.65 -105.17 -18.86
C GLY A 68 38.23 -105.33 -18.30
N LEU A 69 37.82 -106.52 -17.85
CA LEU A 69 36.49 -106.71 -17.22
C LEU A 69 36.36 -105.83 -15.97
N LEU A 70 35.45 -104.86 -16.00
CA LEU A 70 35.20 -103.91 -14.93
C LEU A 70 33.95 -104.33 -14.12
N ILE A 71 34.10 -104.41 -12.80
CA ILE A 71 33.00 -104.67 -11.86
C ILE A 71 33.01 -103.65 -10.73
N TYR A 72 31.85 -103.46 -10.09
CA TYR A 72 31.75 -102.74 -8.83
C TYR A 72 31.57 -103.76 -7.70
N GLN A 73 32.55 -103.86 -6.81
CA GLN A 73 32.49 -104.83 -5.72
C GLN A 73 31.60 -104.27 -4.60
N ASN A 74 30.63 -105.07 -4.15
CA ASN A 74 29.70 -104.71 -3.08
C ASN A 74 30.22 -105.09 -1.69
N ALA A 75 29.71 -104.38 -0.68
CA ALA A 75 29.76 -104.74 0.73
C ALA A 75 29.27 -106.20 0.98
N PRO A 76 29.77 -106.90 2.02
CA PRO A 76 30.64 -106.41 3.09
C PRO A 76 32.13 -106.26 2.71
N ASP A 77 32.52 -106.64 1.49
CA ASP A 77 33.89 -106.52 1.02
C ASP A 77 34.27 -105.08 0.60
N SER A 78 35.57 -104.83 0.42
CA SER A 78 36.14 -103.54 0.03
C SER A 78 35.44 -102.99 -1.22
N THR A 79 34.60 -101.98 -1.01
CA THR A 79 33.62 -101.53 -2.00
C THR A 79 34.26 -100.52 -2.96
N GLY A 80 34.19 -100.78 -4.27
CA GLY A 80 34.86 -99.94 -5.27
C GLY A 80 34.97 -100.56 -6.65
N PHE A 81 35.53 -99.79 -7.58
CA PHE A 81 35.79 -100.21 -8.95
C PHE A 81 37.05 -101.07 -9.04
N TYR A 82 36.91 -102.26 -9.62
CA TYR A 82 38.02 -103.16 -9.91
C TYR A 82 37.94 -103.57 -11.38
N PHE A 83 39.07 -103.52 -12.09
CA PHE A 83 39.23 -104.14 -13.41
C PHE A 83 40.15 -105.36 -13.29
N TYR A 84 39.86 -106.44 -14.02
CA TYR A 84 40.76 -107.58 -14.10
C TYR A 84 41.88 -107.29 -15.11
N ASN A 85 43.15 -107.40 -14.73
CA ASN A 85 44.28 -107.09 -15.61
C ASN A 85 44.76 -108.30 -16.46
N GLY A 86 44.07 -109.45 -16.36
CA GLY A 86 44.48 -110.74 -16.95
C GLY A 86 44.97 -111.76 -15.91
N SER A 87 45.35 -111.31 -14.70
CA SER A 87 45.79 -112.19 -13.60
C SER A 87 45.30 -111.80 -12.19
N ALA A 88 44.94 -110.53 -11.96
CA ALA A 88 44.46 -109.95 -10.69
C ALA A 88 43.67 -108.62 -10.93
N TRP A 89 43.41 -107.79 -9.88
CA TRP A 89 42.63 -106.53 -9.96
C TRP A 89 43.38 -105.33 -9.20
N LEU A 90 43.65 -104.08 -9.76
CA LEU A 90 44.87 -103.15 -9.46
C LEU A 90 44.82 -101.52 -9.45
N TRP A 91 45.97 -100.72 -9.26
CA TRP A 91 46.24 -99.19 -9.01
C TRP A 91 47.66 -98.45 -9.40
N LEU A 92 47.97 -97.08 -9.20
CA LEU A 92 49.17 -96.20 -9.70
C LEU A 92 49.62 -94.79 -8.97
N THR A 93 50.84 -94.09 -9.16
CA THR A 93 51.25 -92.56 -8.98
C THR A 93 52.81 -92.04 -8.95
N THR A 94 53.25 -90.72 -9.18
CA THR A 94 54.69 -90.05 -9.14
C THR A 94 54.95 -88.42 -9.15
N THR A 95 56.13 -87.75 -8.73
CA THR A 95 56.56 -86.22 -8.78
C THR A 95 58.05 -85.68 -8.40
N SER A 96 58.63 -84.43 -8.72
CA SER A 96 59.76 -83.56 -8.02
C SER A 96 60.41 -82.19 -8.66
N GLN A 97 61.53 -81.48 -8.14
CA GLN A 97 62.01 -80.00 -8.34
C GLN A 97 63.54 -79.48 -8.02
N GLN A 98 64.13 -78.28 -8.47
CA GLN A 98 65.44 -77.51 -8.01
C GLN A 98 65.91 -76.08 -8.67
N ASP A 99 66.71 -75.10 -8.03
CA ASP A 99 67.71 -73.99 -8.55
C ASP A 99 68.60 -73.20 -7.45
N THR A 100 69.12 -71.93 -7.62
CA THR A 100 70.45 -71.37 -7.13
C THR A 100 70.65 -70.58 -5.81
N ILE A 101 69.65 -70.16 -5.02
CA ILE A 101 69.89 -69.31 -3.80
C ILE A 101 70.03 -70.18 -2.53
N ALA A 102 71.24 -70.30 -1.96
CA ALA A 102 71.52 -71.23 -0.84
C ALA A 102 72.39 -70.66 0.29
N TRP A 103 72.07 -71.05 1.53
CA TRP A 103 72.84 -70.74 2.74
C TRP A 103 73.98 -71.72 2.99
N LYS A 104 75.13 -71.22 3.44
CA LYS A 104 76.33 -72.04 3.67
C LYS A 104 76.33 -72.62 5.09
N THR A 105 76.66 -73.91 5.21
CA THR A 105 76.71 -74.63 6.49
C THR A 105 77.82 -74.18 7.46
N LYS A 106 78.70 -73.27 7.03
CA LYS A 106 79.70 -72.57 7.87
C LYS A 106 79.35 -71.09 8.13
N GLY A 107 78.13 -70.67 7.77
CA GLY A 107 77.68 -69.27 7.88
C GLY A 107 77.95 -68.42 6.64
N ASN A 108 77.23 -67.31 6.55
CA ASN A 108 77.35 -66.28 5.52
C ASN A 108 77.76 -64.95 6.20
N THR A 109 78.58 -64.12 5.54
CA THR A 109 78.95 -62.77 5.99
C THR A 109 78.30 -61.71 5.10
N GLY A 110 78.19 -60.46 5.60
CA GLY A 110 77.62 -59.34 4.83
C GLY A 110 76.09 -59.38 4.64
N LEU A 111 75.37 -60.08 5.54
CA LEU A 111 73.93 -60.22 5.48
C LEU A 111 73.20 -58.90 5.76
N THR A 112 72.07 -58.69 5.09
CA THR A 112 71.19 -57.53 5.23
C THR A 112 69.74 -57.96 5.41
N ASP A 113 69.05 -57.33 6.37
CA ASP A 113 67.78 -57.80 6.96
C ASP A 113 66.72 -58.17 5.92
N ASN A 114 66.41 -57.25 5.00
CA ASN A 114 65.36 -57.43 3.99
C ASN A 114 65.63 -58.55 2.95
N ASN A 115 66.89 -58.93 2.72
CA ASN A 115 67.28 -59.78 1.58
C ASN A 115 67.95 -61.11 2.00
N SER A 116 68.03 -61.41 3.31
CA SER A 116 68.89 -62.47 3.85
C SER A 116 68.15 -63.41 4.81
N PHE A 117 67.32 -64.32 4.29
CA PHE A 117 66.50 -65.24 5.10
C PHE A 117 66.68 -66.73 4.73
N ILE A 118 66.55 -67.61 5.71
CA ILE A 118 66.41 -69.07 5.51
C ILE A 118 64.92 -69.38 5.47
N GLY A 119 64.38 -69.72 4.29
CA GLY A 119 62.95 -70.03 4.15
C GLY A 119 62.53 -70.26 2.70
N THR A 120 61.21 -70.35 2.52
CA THR A 120 60.52 -70.36 1.23
C THR A 120 60.13 -68.94 0.80
N ILE A 121 60.04 -68.70 -0.52
CA ILE A 121 59.52 -67.44 -1.11
C ILE A 121 58.12 -67.63 -1.73
N ASP A 122 57.74 -68.87 -1.97
CA ASP A 122 56.39 -69.27 -2.31
C ASP A 122 55.57 -69.54 -1.04
N SER A 123 54.27 -69.67 -1.19
CA SER A 123 53.36 -69.96 -0.07
C SER A 123 53.46 -71.41 0.45
N ILE A 124 54.61 -72.08 0.32
CA ILE A 124 54.81 -73.46 0.81
C ILE A 124 55.44 -73.45 2.22
N PRO A 125 54.89 -74.20 3.18
CA PRO A 125 55.48 -74.38 4.52
C PRO A 125 56.94 -74.83 4.50
N PHE A 126 57.80 -74.11 5.22
CA PHE A 126 59.22 -74.47 5.41
C PHE A 126 59.33 -75.66 6.39
N ASN A 127 60.04 -76.73 6.01
CA ASN A 127 60.12 -77.96 6.80
C ASN A 127 61.58 -78.37 7.06
N LEU A 128 61.91 -78.64 8.32
CA LEU A 128 63.20 -79.18 8.76
C LEU A 128 63.02 -80.67 9.10
N LYS A 129 63.93 -81.51 8.58
CA LYS A 129 63.90 -82.97 8.78
C LYS A 129 65.20 -83.48 9.39
N VAL A 130 65.08 -84.47 10.26
CA VAL A 130 66.21 -85.29 10.75
C VAL A 130 65.85 -86.75 10.53
N ASN A 131 66.74 -87.50 9.87
CA ASN A 131 66.50 -88.88 9.43
C ASN A 131 65.13 -89.06 8.72
N ASN A 132 64.84 -88.17 7.77
CA ASN A 132 63.59 -88.02 7.00
C ASN A 132 62.28 -87.81 7.80
N ARG A 133 62.28 -87.82 9.13
CA ARG A 133 61.11 -87.44 9.96
C ARG A 133 61.06 -85.93 10.18
N LYS A 134 59.84 -85.39 10.41
CA LYS A 134 59.63 -84.00 10.83
C LYS A 134 60.46 -83.72 12.10
N ALA A 135 61.31 -82.69 12.05
CA ALA A 135 62.09 -82.19 13.20
C ALA A 135 61.87 -80.69 13.43
N GLY A 136 61.35 -79.97 12.44
CA GLY A 136 60.66 -78.70 12.60
C GLY A 136 59.79 -78.37 11.38
N ARG A 137 58.86 -77.44 11.53
CA ARG A 137 58.00 -76.92 10.45
C ARG A 137 57.53 -75.51 10.81
N ILE A 138 57.69 -74.58 9.88
CA ILE A 138 56.99 -73.29 9.89
C ILE A 138 55.94 -73.37 8.77
N ASP A 139 54.69 -73.37 9.15
CA ASP A 139 53.54 -73.43 8.25
C ASP A 139 52.82 -72.09 8.30
N HIS A 140 52.82 -71.33 7.21
CA HIS A 140 52.11 -70.04 7.17
C HIS A 140 50.67 -70.17 6.65
N ILE A 141 50.31 -71.28 5.99
CA ILE A 141 48.92 -71.52 5.53
C ILE A 141 48.05 -71.93 6.71
N LEU A 142 48.53 -72.93 7.47
CA LEU A 142 47.87 -73.43 8.68
C LEU A 142 48.43 -72.76 9.93
N PHE A 143 49.33 -71.77 9.79
CA PHE A 143 49.92 -70.97 10.87
C PHE A 143 50.58 -71.78 12.02
N ASN A 144 51.00 -73.02 11.78
CA ASN A 144 51.65 -73.90 12.77
C ASN A 144 53.17 -73.66 12.87
N SER A 145 53.76 -73.75 14.06
CA SER A 145 55.21 -73.62 14.27
C SER A 145 55.78 -74.70 15.20
N PHE A 146 56.44 -75.70 14.62
CA PHE A 146 56.95 -76.88 15.33
C PHE A 146 58.48 -76.94 15.30
N TRP A 147 59.10 -77.23 16.45
CA TRP A 147 60.55 -77.26 16.66
C TRP A 147 60.93 -78.37 17.66
N GLY A 148 61.06 -79.58 17.14
CA GLY A 148 61.36 -80.78 17.94
C GLY A 148 61.16 -82.06 17.14
N TYR A 149 61.96 -83.08 17.45
CA TYR A 149 61.88 -84.37 16.76
C TYR A 149 60.49 -85.01 16.95
N GLN A 150 59.80 -85.25 15.84
CA GLN A 150 58.42 -85.74 15.78
C GLN A 150 57.38 -84.88 16.52
N SER A 151 57.67 -83.59 16.70
CA SER A 151 56.69 -82.61 17.22
C SER A 151 55.64 -82.29 16.15
N GLY A 152 54.36 -82.26 16.51
CA GLY A 152 53.24 -82.08 15.56
C GLY A 152 53.21 -83.11 14.42
N ASN A 153 53.65 -84.35 14.69
CA ASN A 153 53.91 -85.34 13.65
C ASN A 153 52.63 -85.78 12.92
N ALA A 154 51.56 -86.07 13.66
CA ALA A 154 50.28 -86.54 13.13
C ALA A 154 49.37 -85.43 12.54
N ASN A 155 49.73 -84.15 12.67
CA ASN A 155 48.84 -83.06 12.25
C ASN A 155 48.63 -83.08 10.73
N THR A 156 47.36 -83.18 10.32
CA THR A 156 46.88 -83.21 8.93
C THR A 156 46.15 -81.93 8.53
N THR A 157 45.41 -81.30 9.43
CA THR A 157 44.54 -80.13 9.13
C THR A 157 44.45 -79.08 10.26
N GLY A 158 44.91 -79.40 11.47
CA GLY A 158 44.80 -78.51 12.64
C GLY A 158 45.71 -77.28 12.53
N GLN A 159 45.23 -76.14 12.97
CA GLN A 159 45.79 -74.81 12.65
C GLN A 159 46.33 -74.07 13.89
N GLN A 160 47.25 -73.13 13.71
CA GLN A 160 47.78 -72.22 14.74
C GLN A 160 48.43 -72.90 15.97
N ASN A 161 48.86 -74.17 15.85
CA ASN A 161 49.55 -74.88 16.93
C ASN A 161 51.05 -74.54 16.97
N THR A 162 51.61 -74.40 18.17
CA THR A 162 53.05 -74.18 18.40
C THR A 162 53.62 -75.28 19.29
N ALA A 163 54.76 -75.88 18.93
CA ALA A 163 55.28 -77.02 19.70
C ALA A 163 56.82 -77.06 19.74
N THR A 164 57.37 -77.18 20.95
CA THR A 164 58.82 -77.23 21.21
C THR A 164 59.18 -78.43 22.07
N GLY A 165 60.21 -79.18 21.65
CA GLY A 165 60.65 -80.42 22.33
C GLY A 165 60.16 -81.72 21.70
N MET A 166 60.63 -82.85 22.23
CA MET A 166 60.36 -84.19 21.67
C MET A 166 58.93 -84.66 21.98
N ASN A 167 58.23 -85.17 20.95
CA ASN A 167 56.85 -85.68 21.00
C ASN A 167 55.78 -84.67 21.47
N GLY A 168 56.07 -83.36 21.44
CA GLY A 168 55.04 -82.34 21.70
C GLY A 168 53.92 -82.40 20.67
N LEU A 169 52.66 -82.50 21.11
CA LEU A 169 51.48 -82.69 20.24
C LEU A 169 51.64 -83.84 19.22
N TYR A 170 52.28 -84.95 19.63
CA TYR A 170 52.60 -86.07 18.73
C TYR A 170 51.38 -86.63 17.98
N SER A 171 50.29 -86.85 18.70
CA SER A 171 49.05 -87.47 18.20
C SER A 171 47.98 -86.49 17.72
N ASN A 172 48.23 -85.18 17.72
CA ASN A 172 47.24 -84.19 17.31
C ASN A 172 47.07 -84.24 15.79
N THR A 173 45.83 -84.44 15.31
CA THR A 173 45.50 -84.60 13.89
C THR A 173 44.75 -83.39 13.32
N THR A 174 43.76 -82.92 14.07
CA THR A 174 42.77 -81.92 13.65
C THR A 174 42.52 -80.84 14.72
N GLY A 175 43.38 -80.74 15.74
CA GLY A 175 43.20 -79.78 16.83
C GLY A 175 43.91 -78.45 16.55
N ASP A 176 43.34 -77.35 17.05
CA ASP A 176 43.75 -75.98 16.71
C ASP A 176 44.27 -75.18 17.91
N TYR A 177 45.17 -74.21 17.68
CA TYR A 177 45.68 -73.24 18.65
C TYR A 177 46.41 -73.82 19.89
N ASN A 178 46.88 -75.07 19.87
CA ASN A 178 47.56 -75.66 21.02
C ASN A 178 49.04 -75.25 21.07
N THR A 179 49.53 -74.86 22.25
CA THR A 179 50.94 -74.51 22.51
C THR A 179 51.58 -75.49 23.49
N THR A 180 52.75 -76.04 23.15
CA THR A 180 53.48 -76.97 24.04
C THR A 180 54.99 -76.72 24.08
N ASN A 181 55.59 -76.81 25.27
CA ASN A 181 57.03 -76.74 25.50
C ASN A 181 57.43 -77.73 26.61
N GLY A 182 57.98 -78.88 26.20
CA GLY A 182 58.40 -79.93 27.13
C GLY A 182 58.34 -81.33 26.53
N MET A 183 59.14 -82.25 27.08
CA MET A 183 59.13 -83.66 26.66
C MET A 183 57.80 -84.32 27.01
N ASN A 184 57.19 -84.99 26.02
CA ASN A 184 55.90 -85.69 26.13
C ASN A 184 54.72 -84.80 26.61
N SER A 185 54.84 -83.47 26.48
CA SER A 185 53.80 -82.52 26.88
C SER A 185 52.67 -82.46 25.83
N LEU A 186 51.41 -82.62 26.27
CA LEU A 186 50.22 -82.83 25.42
C LEU A 186 50.36 -84.01 24.43
N ILE A 187 51.05 -85.09 24.81
CA ILE A 187 51.38 -86.20 23.89
C ILE A 187 50.16 -86.95 23.34
N SER A 188 49.13 -87.17 24.17
CA SER A 188 47.92 -87.93 23.82
C SER A 188 46.76 -87.09 23.25
N ASN A 189 46.97 -85.79 23.05
CA ASN A 189 45.95 -84.88 22.54
C ASN A 189 45.71 -85.13 21.03
N THR A 190 44.48 -85.41 20.62
CA THR A 190 44.14 -85.78 19.23
C THR A 190 43.34 -84.71 18.51
N THR A 191 42.30 -84.19 19.16
CA THR A 191 41.33 -83.22 18.59
C THR A 191 41.02 -82.08 19.55
N GLY A 192 41.88 -81.84 20.55
CA GLY A 192 41.69 -80.75 21.51
C GLY A 192 42.20 -79.42 20.97
N ASN A 193 41.60 -78.31 21.42
CA ASN A 193 41.90 -76.95 20.92
C ASN A 193 42.34 -75.99 22.05
N LEU A 194 43.11 -74.95 21.72
CA LEU A 194 43.49 -73.83 22.61
C LEU A 194 44.26 -74.22 23.90
N ASN A 195 44.84 -75.43 23.99
CA ASN A 195 45.55 -75.87 25.21
C ASN A 195 47.00 -75.34 25.27
N SER A 196 47.47 -74.91 26.44
CA SER A 196 48.83 -74.38 26.64
C SER A 196 49.59 -75.13 27.76
N ALA A 197 50.70 -75.79 27.42
CA ALA A 197 51.40 -76.74 28.30
C ALA A 197 52.91 -76.49 28.35
N PHE A 198 53.44 -76.16 29.54
CA PHE A 198 54.87 -75.91 29.77
C PHE A 198 55.41 -76.75 30.92
N GLY A 199 56.30 -77.70 30.61
CA GLY A 199 56.91 -78.63 31.57
C GLY A 199 56.84 -80.10 31.14
N ALA A 200 57.71 -80.93 31.69
CA ALA A 200 57.69 -82.37 31.42
C ALA A 200 56.41 -83.01 32.00
N TYR A 201 55.75 -83.86 31.21
CA TYR A 201 54.50 -84.56 31.56
C TYR A 201 53.32 -83.62 31.90
N ALA A 202 53.36 -82.36 31.48
CA ALA A 202 52.19 -81.47 31.53
C ALA A 202 51.08 -82.00 30.60
N PHE A 203 49.86 -82.13 31.13
CA PHE A 203 48.69 -82.69 30.43
C PHE A 203 48.90 -84.06 29.76
N GLU A 204 49.69 -84.95 30.37
CA GLU A 204 50.04 -86.27 29.85
C GLU A 204 48.84 -87.07 29.30
N ASN A 205 47.70 -87.06 29.99
CA ASN A 205 46.51 -87.84 29.65
C ASN A 205 45.37 -87.05 28.96
N ASN A 206 45.62 -85.83 28.46
CA ASN A 206 44.57 -85.00 27.87
C ASN A 206 44.30 -85.39 26.40
N ILE A 207 43.12 -85.97 26.12
CA ILE A 207 42.78 -86.51 24.79
C ILE A 207 42.06 -85.46 23.91
N THR A 208 40.98 -84.86 24.43
CA THR A 208 40.04 -84.00 23.67
C THR A 208 39.77 -82.64 24.34
N GLY A 209 40.62 -82.22 25.29
CA GLY A 209 40.38 -81.02 26.09
C GLY A 209 40.39 -79.72 25.28
N ASN A 210 39.63 -78.73 25.73
CA ASN A 210 39.60 -77.39 25.13
C ASN A 210 39.99 -76.31 26.16
N SER A 211 40.88 -75.39 25.78
CA SER A 211 41.25 -74.18 26.53
C SER A 211 41.84 -74.41 27.94
N ASN A 212 42.67 -75.44 28.11
CA ASN A 212 43.35 -75.72 29.39
C ASN A 212 44.77 -75.11 29.43
N ALA A 213 45.22 -74.61 30.59
CA ALA A 213 46.56 -74.01 30.73
C ALA A 213 47.32 -74.54 31.97
N GLY A 214 48.56 -74.97 31.78
CA GLY A 214 49.33 -75.68 32.81
C GLY A 214 50.83 -75.43 32.70
N VAL A 215 51.41 -74.90 33.78
CA VAL A 215 52.84 -74.51 33.84
C VAL A 215 53.49 -75.08 35.10
N GLY A 216 54.41 -76.02 34.92
CA GLY A 216 55.10 -76.74 35.99
C GLY A 216 55.08 -78.26 35.81
N SER A 217 56.02 -78.96 36.46
CA SER A 217 56.07 -80.44 36.41
C SER A 217 54.80 -81.05 37.01
N SER A 218 54.21 -82.03 36.31
CA SER A 218 52.97 -82.71 36.69
C SER A 218 51.74 -81.80 36.91
N ALA A 219 51.74 -80.56 36.40
CA ALA A 219 50.54 -79.72 36.42
C ALA A 219 49.39 -80.40 35.65
N LEU A 220 48.22 -80.51 36.29
CA LEU A 220 46.98 -81.09 35.73
C LEU A 220 47.12 -82.53 35.17
N ARG A 221 48.03 -83.34 35.73
CA ARG A 221 48.46 -84.68 35.25
C ARG A 221 47.33 -85.69 34.94
N THR A 222 46.18 -85.62 35.63
CA THR A 222 45.08 -86.61 35.54
C THR A 222 43.80 -86.08 34.88
N ASN A 223 43.88 -85.00 34.09
CA ASN A 223 42.70 -84.38 33.46
C ASN A 223 42.22 -85.19 32.23
N VAL A 224 41.09 -85.90 32.38
CA VAL A 224 40.42 -86.70 31.32
C VAL A 224 39.05 -86.09 31.00
N ALA A 225 38.99 -85.37 29.87
CA ALA A 225 37.88 -84.51 29.41
C ALA A 225 37.56 -83.32 30.34
N GLY A 226 37.27 -82.15 29.75
CA GLY A 226 36.99 -80.95 30.54
C GLY A 226 36.79 -79.67 29.73
N SER A 227 36.52 -78.59 30.46
CA SER A 227 36.45 -77.21 29.98
C SER A 227 36.73 -76.29 31.17
N ASN A 228 37.69 -75.37 31.01
CA ASN A 228 38.40 -74.66 32.07
C ASN A 228 39.26 -75.57 33.00
N ALA A 229 40.50 -75.12 33.21
CA ALA A 229 41.34 -75.35 34.38
C ALA A 229 42.69 -74.67 34.12
N THR A 230 43.10 -73.73 34.98
CA THR A 230 44.42 -73.07 34.87
C THR A 230 45.22 -73.25 36.14
N ALA A 231 46.38 -73.91 36.02
CA ALA A 231 47.28 -74.25 37.13
C ALA A 231 48.72 -73.80 36.85
N ILE A 232 49.27 -72.96 37.73
CA ILE A 232 50.66 -72.48 37.63
C ILE A 232 51.36 -72.73 38.97
N GLY A 233 52.41 -73.56 38.92
CA GLY A 233 53.17 -74.04 40.07
C GLY A 233 53.03 -75.56 40.30
N THR A 234 54.02 -76.15 40.97
CA THR A 234 54.06 -77.59 41.27
C THR A 234 52.81 -78.01 42.07
N ASN A 235 52.06 -78.97 41.56
CA ASN A 235 50.81 -79.49 42.14
C ASN A 235 49.70 -78.44 42.39
N ALA A 236 49.71 -77.29 41.70
CA ALA A 236 48.77 -76.17 41.96
C ALA A 236 47.26 -76.52 41.81
N MET A 237 46.93 -77.59 41.07
CA MET A 237 45.66 -78.32 41.20
C MET A 237 45.94 -79.83 41.23
N TYR A 238 45.50 -80.50 42.31
CA TYR A 238 45.77 -81.90 42.59
C TYR A 238 44.49 -82.59 43.10
N TYR A 239 44.15 -83.77 42.55
CA TYR A 239 42.92 -84.55 42.81
C TYR A 239 41.56 -83.85 42.55
N THR A 240 41.54 -82.70 41.87
CA THR A 240 40.33 -81.85 41.75
C THR A 240 39.26 -82.29 40.74
N ASN A 241 39.49 -83.30 39.88
CA ASN A 241 38.54 -83.65 38.80
C ASN A 241 38.61 -85.15 38.40
N ASN A 242 37.52 -85.92 38.55
CA ASN A 242 37.42 -87.31 38.05
C ASN A 242 35.99 -87.89 38.00
N THR A 243 35.24 -87.68 36.91
CA THR A 243 34.17 -88.61 36.42
C THR A 243 33.68 -88.20 35.03
N ALA A 244 33.22 -89.16 34.21
CA ALA A 244 33.00 -88.97 32.78
C ALA A 244 31.57 -88.50 32.40
N THR A 245 31.13 -87.33 32.86
CA THR A 245 29.86 -86.71 32.40
C THR A 245 30.03 -85.22 32.07
N PRO A 246 29.30 -84.66 31.08
CA PRO A 246 29.63 -83.37 30.49
C PRO A 246 29.03 -82.17 31.24
N PHE A 247 29.73 -81.68 32.27
CA PHE A 247 29.54 -80.34 32.84
C PHE A 247 30.88 -79.59 32.95
N THR A 248 30.84 -78.26 32.85
CA THR A 248 32.02 -77.39 32.74
C THR A 248 32.60 -77.02 34.12
N ASN A 249 33.93 -77.12 34.31
CA ASN A 249 34.60 -77.02 35.62
C ASN A 249 35.47 -75.74 35.70
N THR A 250 34.90 -74.63 36.16
CA THR A 250 35.41 -73.28 35.90
C THR A 250 36.43 -72.72 36.93
N ASN A 251 37.30 -73.59 37.47
CA ASN A 251 38.20 -73.26 38.58
C ASN A 251 39.61 -72.79 38.16
N VAL A 252 40.20 -71.84 38.90
CA VAL A 252 41.52 -71.22 38.62
C VAL A 252 42.39 -71.16 39.89
N ALA A 253 43.65 -71.58 39.78
CA ALA A 253 44.58 -71.68 40.92
C ALA A 253 46.03 -71.30 40.56
N VAL A 254 46.61 -70.34 41.30
CA VAL A 254 48.01 -69.91 41.14
C VAL A 254 48.69 -69.81 42.51
N GLY A 255 49.71 -70.65 42.72
CA GLY A 255 50.43 -70.78 43.99
C GLY A 255 50.59 -72.25 44.43
N PHE A 256 51.45 -72.48 45.43
CA PHE A 256 51.62 -73.80 46.03
C PHE A 256 50.36 -74.21 46.81
N GLU A 257 49.74 -75.33 46.43
CA GLU A 257 48.47 -75.84 46.97
C GLU A 257 47.32 -74.82 47.00
N ALA A 258 47.26 -73.89 46.04
CA ALA A 258 46.24 -72.82 46.01
C ALA A 258 44.79 -73.33 45.93
N LEU A 259 44.55 -74.49 45.30
CA LEU A 259 43.25 -75.17 45.25
C LEU A 259 43.43 -76.71 45.24
N ARG A 260 42.94 -77.41 46.28
CA ARG A 260 43.12 -78.87 46.44
C ARG A 260 41.79 -79.54 46.78
N GLY A 261 41.46 -80.63 46.08
CA GLY A 261 40.22 -81.40 46.30
C GLY A 261 40.37 -82.49 47.37
N SER A 262 39.26 -83.18 47.68
CA SER A 262 39.28 -84.38 48.51
C SER A 262 40.02 -85.53 47.82
N THR A 263 40.69 -86.37 48.60
CA THR A 263 41.43 -87.57 48.13
C THR A 263 40.53 -88.73 47.71
N THR A 264 39.22 -88.67 47.96
CA THR A 264 38.22 -89.64 47.48
C THR A 264 37.64 -89.19 46.12
N PRO A 265 37.88 -89.90 45.00
CA PRO A 265 37.63 -89.36 43.65
C PRO A 265 36.19 -88.96 43.30
N ALA A 266 35.18 -89.54 43.97
CA ALA A 266 33.77 -89.44 43.56
C ALA A 266 32.96 -88.32 44.24
N ALA A 267 33.60 -87.42 45.00
CA ALA A 267 32.91 -86.46 45.89
C ALA A 267 33.19 -84.96 45.64
N ASN A 268 34.02 -84.61 44.65
CA ASN A 268 34.41 -83.22 44.36
C ASN A 268 33.48 -82.62 43.28
N THR A 269 32.69 -81.58 43.60
CA THR A 269 31.70 -80.97 42.67
C THR A 269 31.69 -79.43 42.60
N GLY A 270 32.48 -78.74 43.43
CA GLY A 270 32.52 -77.26 43.47
C GLY A 270 33.00 -76.60 42.17
N ASN A 271 32.36 -75.49 41.78
CA ASN A 271 32.51 -74.87 40.46
C ASN A 271 32.53 -73.33 40.54
N GLY A 272 33.35 -72.66 39.73
CA GLY A 272 33.42 -71.19 39.67
C GLY A 272 34.15 -70.51 40.83
N ASN A 273 35.31 -71.02 41.23
CA ASN A 273 36.12 -70.45 42.30
C ASN A 273 37.50 -69.98 41.81
N THR A 274 37.97 -68.85 42.32
CA THR A 274 39.25 -68.21 41.91
C THR A 274 40.17 -68.01 43.11
N ALA A 275 41.34 -68.66 43.08
CA ALA A 275 42.28 -68.72 44.20
C ALA A 275 43.69 -68.22 43.80
N THR A 276 44.11 -67.07 44.34
CA THR A 276 45.39 -66.42 44.03
C THR A 276 46.10 -65.97 45.31
N GLY A 277 47.05 -66.79 45.78
CA GLY A 277 47.81 -66.56 47.00
C GLY A 277 48.20 -67.88 47.70
N TYR A 278 48.71 -67.76 48.92
CA TYR A 278 48.96 -68.92 49.78
C TYR A 278 47.65 -69.34 50.46
N GLN A 279 47.22 -70.58 50.25
CA GLN A 279 46.08 -71.23 50.94
C GLN A 279 44.72 -70.49 50.89
N THR A 280 44.47 -69.68 49.85
CA THR A 280 43.29 -68.77 49.78
C THR A 280 41.91 -69.43 49.79
N LEU A 281 41.77 -70.70 49.35
CA LEU A 281 40.50 -71.41 49.17
C LEU A 281 40.63 -72.92 49.47
N LEU A 282 41.42 -73.26 50.50
CA LEU A 282 42.06 -74.58 50.67
C LEU A 282 41.12 -75.80 50.84
N ASN A 283 39.86 -75.61 51.26
CA ASN A 283 38.93 -76.70 51.64
C ASN A 283 37.55 -76.65 50.95
N ASN A 284 37.42 -76.01 49.79
CA ASN A 284 36.13 -75.88 49.10
C ASN A 284 35.72 -77.21 48.41
N SER A 285 34.64 -77.85 48.89
CA SER A 285 34.11 -79.12 48.37
C SER A 285 32.93 -78.97 47.40
N THR A 286 32.04 -78.00 47.65
CA THR A 286 30.73 -77.85 46.97
C THR A 286 30.29 -76.39 46.74
N GLY A 287 31.11 -75.40 47.12
CA GLY A 287 30.76 -73.98 47.03
C GLY A 287 30.90 -73.38 45.62
N TYR A 288 30.04 -72.40 45.32
CA TYR A 288 29.94 -71.74 44.02
C TYR A 288 30.16 -70.23 44.09
N TRP A 289 30.85 -69.65 43.12
CA TRP A 289 31.02 -68.19 42.90
C TRP A 289 31.65 -67.42 44.08
N ASN A 290 32.87 -67.76 44.46
CA ASN A 290 33.63 -67.09 45.52
C ASN A 290 35.02 -66.61 45.05
N SER A 291 35.42 -65.40 45.46
CA SER A 291 36.59 -64.69 44.93
C SER A 291 37.42 -64.05 46.05
N ALA A 292 38.64 -64.55 46.27
CA ALA A 292 39.52 -64.19 47.37
C ALA A 292 40.93 -63.83 46.87
N THR A 293 41.43 -62.66 47.25
CA THR A 293 42.77 -62.18 46.89
C THR A 293 43.53 -61.63 48.10
N GLY A 294 44.82 -61.96 48.18
CA GLY A 294 45.65 -61.69 49.36
C GLY A 294 45.62 -62.81 50.39
N LEU A 295 46.22 -62.59 51.56
CA LEU A 295 46.29 -63.61 52.62
C LEU A 295 44.88 -63.91 53.17
N ASN A 296 44.44 -65.17 53.04
CA ASN A 296 43.23 -65.73 53.68
C ASN A 296 41.86 -65.12 53.30
N GLY A 297 41.74 -64.41 52.17
CA GLY A 297 40.57 -63.58 51.82
C GLY A 297 39.15 -64.19 52.01
N LEU A 298 38.92 -65.47 51.68
CA LEU A 298 37.70 -66.23 52.04
C LEU A 298 38.04 -67.65 52.53
N TYR A 299 39.00 -67.74 53.45
CA TYR A 299 39.61 -68.98 53.94
C TYR A 299 38.64 -70.11 54.38
N SER A 300 37.43 -69.78 54.84
CA SER A 300 36.50 -70.74 55.48
C SER A 300 35.16 -70.95 54.76
N ASN A 301 35.04 -70.58 53.48
CA ASN A 301 33.76 -70.72 52.76
C ASN A 301 33.51 -72.16 52.28
N THR A 302 32.53 -72.84 52.88
CA THR A 302 32.16 -74.25 52.59
C THR A 302 30.92 -74.42 51.70
N SER A 303 30.03 -73.41 51.61
CA SER A 303 28.78 -73.49 50.81
C SER A 303 28.12 -72.13 50.48
N GLY A 304 28.73 -71.00 50.85
CA GLY A 304 28.14 -69.66 50.76
C GLY A 304 28.22 -69.01 49.38
N ILE A 305 27.31 -68.06 49.12
CA ILE A 305 27.07 -67.42 47.82
C ILE A 305 27.29 -65.90 47.92
N TRP A 306 28.11 -65.34 47.03
CA TRP A 306 28.36 -63.89 46.84
C TRP A 306 28.91 -63.17 48.08
N ASN A 307 30.14 -63.51 48.45
CA ASN A 307 30.99 -62.73 49.36
C ASN A 307 32.25 -62.24 48.63
N THR A 308 32.67 -60.99 48.86
CA THR A 308 33.84 -60.37 48.19
C THR A 308 34.81 -59.77 49.21
N ALA A 309 36.07 -60.23 49.21
CA ALA A 309 37.15 -59.68 50.04
C ALA A 309 38.53 -59.69 49.34
N ASN A 310 39.26 -58.57 49.45
CA ASN A 310 40.36 -58.20 48.54
C ASN A 310 41.11 -56.91 48.99
N GLY A 311 42.20 -57.01 49.76
CA GLY A 311 43.05 -55.85 50.09
C GLY A 311 43.18 -55.49 51.58
N MET A 312 42.60 -54.41 52.12
CA MET A 312 41.36 -53.70 51.72
C MET A 312 40.15 -54.66 51.67
N ASN A 313 38.94 -54.14 51.53
CA ASN A 313 37.75 -54.94 51.26
C ASN A 313 37.53 -56.10 52.27
N SER A 314 37.33 -55.84 53.57
CA SER A 314 36.49 -56.79 54.32
C SER A 314 35.06 -56.61 53.80
N LEU A 315 34.38 -57.67 53.33
CA LEU A 315 32.98 -57.61 52.88
C LEU A 315 32.61 -56.44 51.93
N TRP A 316 33.45 -56.14 50.92
CA TRP A 316 33.20 -55.07 49.94
C TRP A 316 31.96 -55.33 49.06
N ASN A 317 31.57 -56.60 48.92
CA ASN A 317 30.19 -57.00 48.65
C ASN A 317 29.86 -58.20 49.53
N ASN A 318 28.69 -58.20 50.16
CA ASN A 318 28.03 -59.35 50.76
C ASN A 318 26.56 -59.27 50.32
N THR A 319 26.06 -60.34 49.69
CA THR A 319 24.92 -60.19 48.75
C THR A 319 23.86 -61.31 48.81
N THR A 320 23.90 -62.18 49.82
CA THR A 320 22.66 -62.52 50.56
C THR A 320 22.66 -61.71 51.87
N GLY A 321 22.99 -60.43 51.72
CA GLY A 321 23.76 -59.66 52.70
C GLY A 321 22.92 -58.80 53.63
N ASN A 322 22.56 -59.37 54.77
CA ASN A 322 22.38 -58.59 55.98
C ASN A 322 23.74 -58.44 56.69
N TYR A 323 23.92 -57.35 57.44
CA TYR A 323 25.11 -57.08 58.29
C TYR A 323 26.45 -56.91 57.53
N ASN A 324 26.43 -56.18 56.41
CA ASN A 324 27.64 -55.79 55.68
C ASN A 324 28.51 -54.86 56.54
N THR A 325 29.67 -55.35 57.01
CA THR A 325 30.67 -54.54 57.74
C THR A 325 31.99 -54.52 56.99
N ALA A 326 32.27 -53.40 56.34
CA ALA A 326 33.51 -53.19 55.60
C ALA A 326 34.36 -52.11 56.26
N LEU A 327 35.67 -52.35 56.38
CA LEU A 327 36.62 -51.54 57.17
C LEU A 327 37.88 -51.18 56.35
N GLY A 328 38.59 -50.14 56.80
CA GLY A 328 39.77 -49.58 56.14
C GLY A 328 39.41 -48.42 55.22
N THR A 329 40.36 -47.96 54.40
CA THR A 329 40.04 -47.05 53.30
C THR A 329 39.00 -47.72 52.41
N TYR A 330 37.91 -47.02 52.09
CA TYR A 330 36.72 -47.56 51.40
C TYR A 330 35.89 -48.57 52.22
N ALA A 331 35.90 -48.42 53.55
CA ALA A 331 34.87 -48.95 54.45
C ALA A 331 33.45 -48.70 53.91
N LEU A 332 32.74 -49.79 53.57
CA LEU A 332 31.34 -49.81 53.12
C LEU A 332 31.08 -48.94 51.86
N SER A 333 32.08 -48.83 50.98
CA SER A 333 32.10 -47.95 49.81
C SER A 333 31.07 -48.24 48.72
N SER A 334 30.42 -49.41 48.73
CA SER A 334 29.30 -49.74 47.85
C SER A 334 28.39 -50.75 48.55
N ASN A 335 27.21 -50.30 48.96
CA ASN A 335 26.18 -51.15 49.55
C ASN A 335 24.83 -50.82 48.88
N THR A 336 24.20 -51.83 48.28
CA THR A 336 23.16 -51.65 47.26
C THR A 336 21.79 -52.24 47.63
N THR A 337 21.73 -53.06 48.68
CA THR A 337 20.46 -53.50 49.31
C THR A 337 20.48 -53.35 50.84
N GLY A 338 21.63 -53.05 51.44
CA GLY A 338 21.73 -52.82 52.88
C GLY A 338 20.98 -51.55 53.32
N THR A 339 20.00 -51.74 54.18
CA THR A 339 19.48 -50.71 55.10
C THR A 339 20.23 -50.81 56.44
N SER A 340 20.34 -49.70 57.18
CA SER A 340 21.11 -49.62 58.45
C SER A 340 22.64 -49.70 58.28
N ASN A 341 23.17 -49.07 57.23
CA ASN A 341 24.60 -49.08 56.92
C ASN A 341 25.39 -48.21 57.90
N THR A 342 26.35 -48.81 58.63
CA THR A 342 27.22 -48.10 59.59
C THR A 342 28.67 -48.19 59.14
N ALA A 343 29.23 -47.09 58.66
CA ALA A 343 30.65 -46.97 58.34
C ALA A 343 31.26 -45.85 59.19
N ILE A 344 32.46 -46.06 59.72
CA ILE A 344 33.09 -45.21 60.74
C ILE A 344 34.59 -45.07 60.42
N GLY A 345 35.15 -43.89 60.70
CA GLY A 345 36.54 -43.52 60.40
C GLY A 345 36.63 -42.32 59.46
N THR A 346 37.84 -41.94 59.07
CA THR A 346 38.04 -40.94 58.00
C THR A 346 37.44 -41.50 56.70
N ASN A 347 36.53 -40.73 56.08
CA ASN A 347 35.66 -41.19 54.99
C ASN A 347 34.63 -42.25 55.44
N ALA A 348 33.95 -42.00 56.56
CA ALA A 348 32.74 -42.69 56.99
C ALA A 348 31.53 -42.39 56.07
N LEU A 349 30.84 -43.43 55.59
CA LEU A 349 29.73 -43.39 54.60
C LEU A 349 29.99 -42.39 53.46
N PRO A 350 31.09 -42.55 52.69
CA PRO A 350 31.47 -41.56 51.70
C PRO A 350 30.65 -41.66 50.41
N SER A 351 30.06 -42.83 50.13
CA SER A 351 29.42 -43.17 48.85
C SER A 351 28.18 -44.06 49.05
N ASN A 352 27.14 -43.54 49.71
CA ASN A 352 25.89 -44.28 49.97
C ASN A 352 24.82 -43.95 48.92
N VAL A 353 24.64 -44.81 47.91
CA VAL A 353 23.95 -44.43 46.65
C VAL A 353 22.46 -44.80 46.59
N ALA A 354 21.98 -45.74 47.41
CA ALA A 354 20.57 -46.18 47.44
C ALA A 354 19.99 -46.38 48.86
N GLY A 355 20.77 -46.12 49.90
CA GLY A 355 20.38 -46.40 51.30
C GLY A 355 19.77 -45.19 52.00
N ASN A 356 18.44 -45.13 52.10
CA ASN A 356 17.78 -44.18 53.01
C ASN A 356 18.18 -44.46 54.48
N ASN A 357 18.09 -43.43 55.34
CA ASN A 357 18.45 -43.45 56.76
C ASN A 357 19.94 -43.71 57.04
N ALA A 358 20.83 -43.17 56.21
CA ALA A 358 22.27 -43.13 56.50
C ALA A 358 22.57 -42.27 57.74
N THR A 359 23.36 -42.81 58.68
CA THR A 359 23.85 -42.09 59.86
C THR A 359 25.36 -42.25 59.95
N ALA A 360 26.09 -41.15 59.79
CA ALA A 360 27.50 -41.05 60.16
C ALA A 360 27.66 -40.00 61.26
N ILE A 361 28.54 -40.27 62.22
CA ILE A 361 28.75 -39.47 63.43
C ILE A 361 30.26 -39.39 63.72
N GLY A 362 30.70 -38.25 64.26
CA GLY A 362 32.10 -37.92 64.53
C GLY A 362 32.58 -36.70 63.76
N THR A 363 33.83 -36.28 63.98
CA THR A 363 34.48 -35.29 63.12
C THR A 363 34.48 -35.82 61.69
N ASN A 364 34.01 -35.03 60.73
CA ASN A 364 33.79 -35.45 59.34
C ASN A 364 32.66 -36.50 59.16
N ALA A 365 31.60 -36.41 59.96
CA ALA A 365 30.32 -37.08 59.73
C ALA A 365 29.67 -36.71 58.38
N MET A 366 29.36 -37.71 57.54
CA MET A 366 28.71 -37.57 56.21
C MET A 366 29.40 -36.53 55.29
N TYR A 367 30.72 -36.46 55.42
CA TYR A 367 31.60 -35.44 54.84
C TYR A 367 31.74 -35.53 53.30
N TYR A 368 31.40 -36.66 52.68
CA TYR A 368 31.36 -36.84 51.22
C TYR A 368 30.00 -37.34 50.68
N ALA A 369 28.95 -37.37 51.51
CA ALA A 369 27.71 -38.07 51.20
C ALA A 369 26.97 -37.53 49.97
N ASN A 370 26.58 -38.43 49.05
CA ASN A 370 25.96 -38.13 47.75
C ASN A 370 24.72 -39.02 47.51
N ASN A 371 23.72 -38.52 46.78
CA ASN A 371 22.30 -38.81 47.05
C ASN A 371 21.42 -39.20 45.81
N THR A 372 21.97 -39.75 44.71
CA THR A 372 21.40 -39.53 43.35
C THR A 372 21.02 -40.75 42.47
N ALA A 373 20.26 -41.75 42.93
CA ALA A 373 19.72 -42.81 42.04
C ALA A 373 18.31 -43.32 42.46
N VAL A 374 17.44 -43.57 41.47
CA VAL A 374 15.96 -43.45 41.49
C VAL A 374 15.45 -42.11 42.03
N PRO A 375 14.51 -41.42 41.36
CA PRO A 375 14.57 -39.96 41.31
C PRO A 375 13.81 -39.24 42.45
N PHE A 376 14.43 -38.53 43.39
CA PHE A 376 15.87 -38.42 43.75
C PHE A 376 15.97 -38.21 45.28
N THR A 377 15.52 -39.18 46.08
CA THR A 377 15.28 -39.00 47.53
C THR A 377 16.45 -39.46 48.41
N ASN A 378 16.89 -38.62 49.35
CA ASN A 378 17.72 -39.01 50.51
C ASN A 378 17.46 -38.04 51.68
N ASN A 379 17.40 -38.56 52.90
CA ASN A 379 17.17 -37.82 54.14
C ASN A 379 18.33 -38.06 55.12
N ASN A 380 19.35 -37.21 55.07
CA ASN A 380 20.59 -37.39 55.85
C ASN A 380 20.64 -36.43 57.05
N VAL A 381 21.01 -36.95 58.22
CA VAL A 381 21.06 -36.19 59.48
C VAL A 381 22.43 -36.37 60.14
N ALA A 382 23.23 -35.31 60.17
CA ALA A 382 24.42 -35.22 61.01
C ALA A 382 24.17 -34.27 62.18
N VAL A 383 24.76 -34.58 63.34
CA VAL A 383 24.63 -33.80 64.58
C VAL A 383 25.99 -33.76 65.28
N GLY A 384 26.34 -32.60 65.85
CA GLY A 384 27.63 -32.35 66.49
C GLY A 384 28.31 -31.06 66.02
N PHE A 385 29.50 -30.80 66.56
CA PHE A 385 30.40 -29.79 66.03
C PHE A 385 30.78 -30.17 64.59
N GLU A 386 30.63 -29.24 63.65
CA GLU A 386 30.81 -29.49 62.20
C GLU A 386 29.86 -30.55 61.58
N ALA A 387 28.68 -30.74 62.16
CA ALA A 387 27.60 -31.51 61.54
C ALA A 387 27.24 -31.01 60.13
N LEU A 388 27.29 -31.91 59.14
CA LEU A 388 27.01 -31.62 57.71
C LEU A 388 27.82 -30.42 57.17
N ARG A 389 28.98 -30.15 57.78
CA ARG A 389 30.05 -29.29 57.24
C ARG A 389 30.34 -29.63 55.78
N GLY A 390 30.27 -30.91 55.45
CA GLY A 390 30.85 -31.47 54.24
C GLY A 390 32.39 -31.45 54.31
N SER A 391 33.00 -31.92 53.23
CA SER A 391 34.43 -31.94 52.98
C SER A 391 35.09 -30.59 53.25
N ALA A 392 36.34 -30.61 53.73
CA ALA A 392 37.19 -29.43 53.77
C ALA A 392 37.60 -28.92 52.37
N THR A 393 37.23 -29.62 51.29
CA THR A 393 37.37 -29.21 49.89
C THR A 393 36.01 -29.20 49.17
N PRO A 394 35.65 -28.17 48.38
CA PRO A 394 34.25 -27.70 48.36
C PRO A 394 33.29 -28.39 47.38
N ALA A 395 33.80 -29.20 46.45
CA ALA A 395 33.03 -29.73 45.32
C ALA A 395 32.11 -30.93 45.66
N ALA A 396 32.26 -31.52 46.85
CA ALA A 396 31.46 -32.66 47.33
C ALA A 396 30.41 -32.26 48.38
N ASN A 397 30.22 -30.96 48.63
CA ASN A 397 29.33 -30.44 49.68
C ASN A 397 27.96 -30.04 49.11
N THR A 398 27.61 -30.64 47.97
CA THR A 398 26.37 -30.49 47.19
C THR A 398 25.15 -31.12 47.87
N GLY A 399 25.24 -31.36 49.18
CA GLY A 399 24.18 -31.96 49.98
C GLY A 399 22.87 -31.22 49.75
N ASN A 400 21.86 -31.98 49.32
CA ASN A 400 20.51 -31.50 49.06
C ASN A 400 19.54 -32.03 50.13
N ALA A 401 18.61 -31.19 50.59
CA ALA A 401 17.58 -31.48 51.59
C ALA A 401 18.08 -31.94 52.99
N ASN A 402 19.29 -31.54 53.41
CA ASN A 402 19.82 -31.92 54.73
C ASN A 402 19.43 -30.94 55.84
N THR A 403 19.28 -31.49 57.05
CA THR A 403 19.09 -30.73 58.29
C THR A 403 20.31 -30.89 59.19
N ALA A 404 20.88 -29.78 59.66
CA ALA A 404 21.94 -29.79 60.67
C ALA A 404 21.65 -28.78 61.78
N LEU A 405 21.97 -29.17 63.01
CA LEU A 405 21.58 -28.44 64.22
C LEU A 405 22.75 -28.36 65.20
N GLY A 406 23.06 -27.15 65.69
CA GLY A 406 24.17 -26.90 66.61
C GLY A 406 24.83 -25.53 66.41
N TYR A 407 25.74 -25.16 67.33
CA TYR A 407 26.39 -23.84 67.38
C TYR A 407 27.14 -23.45 66.08
N GLN A 408 27.64 -24.45 65.35
CA GLN A 408 28.28 -24.32 64.03
C GLN A 408 27.64 -25.27 63.00
N SER A 409 26.30 -25.38 63.02
CA SER A 409 25.52 -26.16 62.05
C SER A 409 25.78 -25.68 60.62
N LEU A 410 26.17 -26.60 59.71
CA LEU A 410 26.47 -26.29 58.31
C LEU A 410 27.48 -25.12 58.16
N LEU A 411 28.37 -24.89 59.15
CA LEU A 411 29.23 -23.68 59.18
C LEU A 411 30.13 -23.55 57.94
N ASN A 412 30.92 -24.60 57.65
CA ASN A 412 31.74 -24.65 56.44
C ASN A 412 31.00 -25.32 55.26
N ASN A 413 29.68 -25.51 55.36
CA ASN A 413 28.89 -25.77 54.16
C ASN A 413 28.94 -24.49 53.33
N THR A 414 29.79 -24.55 52.31
CA THR A 414 30.20 -23.40 51.51
C THR A 414 29.36 -23.27 50.25
N THR A 415 28.90 -24.39 49.68
CA THR A 415 28.32 -24.52 48.32
C THR A 415 26.95 -25.20 48.27
N GLY A 416 26.34 -25.56 49.40
CA GLY A 416 25.16 -26.43 49.47
C GLY A 416 23.87 -25.89 48.83
N PHE A 417 22.91 -26.82 48.65
CA PHE A 417 21.61 -26.59 47.99
C PHE A 417 20.45 -27.05 48.89
N GLN A 418 19.39 -26.25 49.04
CA GLN A 418 18.20 -26.57 49.88
C GLN A 418 18.52 -27.07 51.31
N ASN A 419 19.60 -26.58 51.95
CA ASN A 419 19.91 -26.96 53.34
C ASN A 419 19.21 -26.04 54.34
N THR A 420 18.86 -26.61 55.50
CA THR A 420 18.27 -25.88 56.63
C THR A 420 19.25 -25.89 57.81
N ALA A 421 19.68 -24.69 58.24
CA ALA A 421 20.61 -24.51 59.37
C ALA A 421 20.00 -23.58 60.42
N THR A 422 20.08 -23.95 61.70
CA THR A 422 19.50 -23.17 62.80
C THR A 422 20.46 -23.11 63.99
N GLY A 423 20.84 -21.88 64.39
CA GLY A 423 21.78 -21.62 65.48
C GLY A 423 22.39 -20.22 65.37
N MET A 424 22.99 -19.72 66.46
CA MET A 424 23.53 -18.34 66.52
C MET A 424 24.46 -17.99 65.34
N ASN A 425 25.29 -18.97 64.92
CA ASN A 425 26.19 -18.88 63.78
C ASN A 425 25.83 -19.94 62.69
N GLY A 426 24.54 -20.23 62.50
CA GLY A 426 24.07 -21.16 61.46
C GLY A 426 24.31 -20.63 60.06
N LEU A 427 25.05 -21.36 59.22
CA LEU A 427 25.54 -20.88 57.90
C LEU A 427 26.29 -19.52 57.99
N TYR A 428 26.95 -19.22 59.12
CA TYR A 428 27.70 -17.98 59.37
C TYR A 428 28.89 -17.77 58.41
N SER A 429 29.50 -18.88 57.97
CA SER A 429 30.60 -18.91 56.98
C SER A 429 30.15 -19.48 55.63
N ASN A 430 28.84 -19.49 55.33
CA ASN A 430 28.34 -19.88 54.01
C ASN A 430 28.65 -18.77 53.00
N THR A 431 29.45 -19.10 51.99
CA THR A 431 30.02 -18.11 51.07
C THR A 431 29.53 -18.22 49.63
N THR A 432 29.11 -19.37 49.12
CA THR A 432 28.72 -19.56 47.70
C THR A 432 27.52 -20.49 47.44
N GLY A 433 26.91 -21.07 48.48
CA GLY A 433 25.72 -21.93 48.34
C GLY A 433 24.47 -21.16 47.90
N GLY A 434 23.44 -21.88 47.45
CA GLY A 434 22.16 -21.28 47.06
C GLY A 434 20.94 -22.12 47.38
N TYR A 435 19.74 -21.51 47.40
CA TYR A 435 18.51 -22.11 47.91
C TYR A 435 18.57 -22.52 49.40
N ASN A 436 19.53 -22.03 50.20
CA ASN A 436 19.62 -22.38 51.62
C ASN A 436 18.80 -21.42 52.50
N THR A 437 18.33 -21.92 53.64
CA THR A 437 17.56 -21.17 54.63
C THR A 437 18.26 -21.18 55.99
N THR A 438 18.41 -20.00 56.61
CA THR A 438 19.14 -19.83 57.87
C THR A 438 18.54 -18.73 58.76
N SER A 439 18.53 -19.00 60.07
CA SER A 439 17.98 -18.10 61.09
C SER A 439 18.80 -18.11 62.38
N GLY A 440 19.11 -16.92 62.88
CA GLY A 440 20.08 -16.70 63.95
C GLY A 440 20.56 -15.24 64.00
N MET A 441 21.12 -14.82 65.15
CA MET A 441 21.53 -13.42 65.34
C MET A 441 22.55 -12.95 64.29
N ASN A 442 23.49 -13.83 63.97
CA ASN A 442 24.54 -13.64 62.98
C ASN A 442 24.32 -14.51 61.72
N SER A 443 23.08 -14.86 61.39
CA SER A 443 22.78 -15.71 60.22
C SER A 443 23.21 -15.03 58.94
N MET A 444 24.18 -15.62 58.24
CA MET A 444 24.80 -15.02 57.07
C MET A 444 25.39 -13.61 57.32
N ILE A 445 25.93 -13.36 58.53
CA ILE A 445 26.75 -12.17 58.82
C ILE A 445 27.89 -12.02 57.81
N SER A 446 28.52 -13.16 57.46
CA SER A 446 29.65 -13.28 56.53
C SER A 446 29.24 -13.90 55.19
N ASN A 447 27.96 -13.89 54.81
CA ASN A 447 27.62 -14.33 53.45
C ASN A 447 28.09 -13.26 52.47
N THR A 448 29.25 -13.54 51.87
CA THR A 448 29.89 -12.66 50.91
C THR A 448 29.35 -12.81 49.50
N SER A 449 28.82 -13.99 49.11
CA SER A 449 28.63 -14.33 47.68
C SER A 449 27.66 -15.50 47.34
N GLY A 450 26.94 -16.07 48.30
CA GLY A 450 25.91 -17.09 48.05
C GLY A 450 24.58 -16.46 47.65
N GLY A 451 23.95 -16.94 46.58
CA GLY A 451 22.71 -16.37 46.02
C GLY A 451 21.47 -17.26 46.13
N LEU A 452 20.27 -16.69 46.02
CA LEU A 452 18.97 -17.37 46.28
C LEU A 452 18.84 -17.94 47.71
N ASN A 453 19.49 -17.32 48.70
CA ASN A 453 19.41 -17.73 50.10
C ASN A 453 18.48 -16.81 50.90
N SER A 454 17.71 -17.39 51.81
CA SER A 454 16.85 -16.65 52.74
C SER A 454 17.49 -16.64 54.13
N ALA A 455 17.91 -15.46 54.59
CA ALA A 455 18.53 -15.29 55.90
C ALA A 455 17.86 -14.18 56.70
N PHE A 456 17.58 -14.50 57.97
CA PHE A 456 16.79 -13.66 58.88
C PHE A 456 17.49 -13.47 60.22
N GLY A 457 17.59 -12.22 60.67
CA GLY A 457 18.32 -11.83 61.88
C GLY A 457 18.61 -10.32 61.89
N ALA A 458 18.99 -9.76 63.04
CA ALA A 458 19.35 -8.35 63.14
C ALA A 458 20.56 -8.05 62.22
N TYR A 459 21.62 -8.85 62.43
CA TYR A 459 22.82 -8.88 61.61
C TYR A 459 22.68 -9.84 60.40
N ALA A 460 21.47 -10.22 59.99
CA ALA A 460 21.34 -10.99 58.76
C ALA A 460 21.79 -10.14 57.59
N PHE A 461 22.73 -10.67 56.80
CA PHE A 461 23.38 -9.90 55.75
C PHE A 461 24.00 -8.58 56.27
N GLU A 462 24.44 -8.48 57.55
CA GLU A 462 24.91 -7.19 58.11
C GLU A 462 26.03 -6.58 57.28
N SER A 463 26.92 -7.45 56.80
CA SER A 463 27.99 -7.14 55.85
C SER A 463 27.85 -7.99 54.58
N ASN A 464 26.64 -8.08 54.01
CA ASN A 464 26.46 -8.77 52.72
C ASN A 464 27.10 -7.98 51.58
N VAL A 465 28.15 -8.54 51.02
CA VAL A 465 28.96 -7.83 50.01
C VAL A 465 28.44 -8.10 48.59
N THR A 466 28.09 -9.34 48.23
CA THR A 466 27.63 -9.68 46.86
C THR A 466 26.49 -10.72 46.78
N GLY A 467 25.96 -11.21 47.90
CA GLY A 467 24.88 -12.21 47.94
C GLY A 467 23.59 -11.72 47.26
N SER A 468 23.19 -12.41 46.19
CA SER A 468 22.25 -11.92 45.16
C SER A 468 20.99 -12.78 45.02
N ASN A 469 19.83 -12.16 44.75
CA ASN A 469 18.49 -12.76 44.92
C ASN A 469 18.28 -13.32 46.35
N ASN A 470 19.03 -12.80 47.32
CA ASN A 470 18.87 -13.13 48.72
C ASN A 470 17.77 -12.25 49.29
N ALA A 471 16.69 -12.84 49.83
CA ALA A 471 15.66 -12.12 50.56
C ALA A 471 16.22 -11.62 51.91
N GLY A 472 17.05 -10.58 51.85
CA GLY A 472 17.89 -10.14 52.95
C GLY A 472 17.18 -9.15 53.86
N LEU A 473 16.77 -9.61 55.05
CA LEU A 473 15.80 -8.88 55.85
C LEU A 473 16.32 -8.69 57.28
N GLY A 474 16.45 -7.42 57.70
CA GLY A 474 17.09 -7.06 58.96
C GLY A 474 17.57 -5.62 58.96
N SER A 475 18.52 -5.31 59.85
CA SER A 475 18.97 -3.95 60.10
C SER A 475 20.48 -3.92 59.98
N SER A 476 20.98 -3.58 58.81
CA SER A 476 22.29 -3.90 58.21
C SER A 476 22.26 -5.00 57.16
N ALA A 477 21.23 -5.84 57.17
CA ALA A 477 20.50 -6.13 55.93
C ALA A 477 20.02 -4.79 55.34
N LEU A 478 20.60 -4.41 54.20
CA LEU A 478 20.68 -3.05 53.63
C LEU A 478 20.90 -1.86 54.64
N ARG A 479 21.25 -2.00 55.93
CA ARG A 479 22.09 -0.98 56.66
C ARG A 479 23.62 -1.14 56.46
N THR A 480 24.22 -2.20 55.91
CA THR A 480 25.63 -2.18 55.41
C THR A 480 25.92 -3.26 54.38
N ASN A 481 24.97 -4.15 54.10
CA ASN A 481 24.78 -4.67 52.74
C ASN A 481 24.64 -3.46 51.79
N VAL A 482 25.70 -2.96 51.15
CA VAL A 482 25.61 -1.73 50.34
C VAL A 482 25.09 -2.02 48.91
N ALA A 483 24.94 -3.30 48.56
CA ALA A 483 24.90 -3.75 47.16
C ALA A 483 23.92 -4.88 46.82
N GLY A 484 23.11 -5.38 47.77
CA GLY A 484 22.12 -6.43 47.50
C GLY A 484 21.01 -5.95 46.58
N ASN A 485 20.93 -6.49 45.36
CA ASN A 485 20.06 -5.96 44.29
C ASN A 485 18.74 -6.72 44.13
N ASN A 486 17.63 -5.98 44.11
CA ASN A 486 16.30 -6.30 44.66
C ASN A 486 16.23 -6.13 46.19
N ALA A 487 17.09 -6.74 47.02
CA ALA A 487 17.72 -8.04 47.01
C ALA A 487 16.75 -9.20 47.26
N THR A 488 15.90 -9.18 48.30
CA THR A 488 15.01 -8.10 48.82
C THR A 488 15.05 -8.01 50.36
N ALA A 489 15.57 -7.01 51.11
CA ALA A 489 16.61 -5.96 51.04
C ALA A 489 16.64 -4.82 49.97
N ILE A 490 16.07 -3.61 50.09
CA ILE A 490 15.31 -2.92 51.14
C ILE A 490 16.06 -2.60 52.47
N GLY A 491 16.54 -1.35 52.65
CA GLY A 491 17.22 -0.77 53.83
C GLY A 491 17.98 0.56 53.51
N THR A 492 18.75 1.29 54.36
CA THR A 492 19.26 1.09 55.74
C THR A 492 20.62 1.82 56.07
N ASN A 493 21.65 1.95 55.18
CA ASN A 493 22.90 2.79 55.31
C ASN A 493 23.91 2.92 54.12
N ALA A 494 23.88 2.30 52.94
CA ALA A 494 23.28 1.06 52.46
C ALA A 494 21.78 0.91 52.13
N MET A 495 20.83 1.85 52.26
CA MET A 495 20.94 3.29 52.10
C MET A 495 21.06 4.22 53.34
N TYR A 496 20.05 4.31 54.24
CA TYR A 496 19.80 5.41 55.26
C TYR A 496 19.71 6.76 54.56
N TYR A 497 20.84 7.14 54.02
CA TYR A 497 21.05 7.62 52.66
C TYR A 497 20.27 6.84 51.51
N SER A 498 19.28 5.96 51.82
CA SER A 498 18.23 5.37 50.94
C SER A 498 17.07 4.60 51.65
N ASN A 499 16.90 4.70 52.97
CA ASN A 499 15.62 4.42 53.63
C ASN A 499 15.52 5.30 54.88
N ASN A 500 14.36 5.90 55.11
CA ASN A 500 13.83 6.16 56.44
C ASN A 500 12.38 6.65 56.24
N THR A 501 11.34 5.84 56.39
CA THR A 501 11.18 4.80 57.43
C THR A 501 10.12 3.74 57.03
N ALA A 502 10.32 3.06 55.91
CA ALA A 502 9.21 2.37 55.24
C ALA A 502 8.57 1.20 56.03
N THR A 503 7.24 1.28 56.22
CA THR A 503 6.15 0.27 56.01
C THR A 503 4.92 0.68 56.87
N PRO A 504 3.65 0.31 56.56
CA PRO A 504 3.17 -0.98 56.04
C PRO A 504 3.26 -1.18 54.51
N PHE A 505 4.20 -2.05 54.15
CA PHE A 505 4.22 -2.93 52.97
C PHE A 505 3.84 -2.39 51.59
N THR A 506 4.41 -1.26 51.24
CA THR A 506 5.09 -1.15 49.93
C THR A 506 6.46 -0.50 50.05
N ASN A 507 7.39 -1.14 50.77
CA ASN A 507 8.80 -1.00 50.38
C ASN A 507 9.08 -1.92 49.18
N THR A 508 8.38 -1.62 48.10
CA THR A 508 8.82 -1.86 46.72
C THR A 508 9.56 -0.62 46.23
N ASN A 509 10.22 0.14 47.14
CA ASN A 509 11.26 1.05 46.73
C ASN A 509 12.42 0.15 46.33
N VAL A 510 12.43 -0.27 45.06
CA VAL A 510 13.52 -1.02 44.43
C VAL A 510 14.70 -0.07 44.29
N ALA A 511 15.32 0.21 45.44
CA ALA A 511 16.42 1.15 45.63
C ALA A 511 17.72 0.48 45.18
N VAL A 512 17.93 0.46 43.86
CA VAL A 512 19.01 -0.25 43.20
C VAL A 512 19.97 0.79 42.60
N GLY A 513 21.00 1.15 43.37
CA GLY A 513 22.06 2.06 42.94
C GLY A 513 22.45 3.11 43.98
N PHE A 514 23.70 3.58 43.92
CA PHE A 514 24.30 4.52 44.86
C PHE A 514 23.42 5.76 45.12
N GLU A 515 23.08 5.97 46.39
CA GLU A 515 22.21 7.06 46.88
C GLU A 515 20.89 7.20 46.09
N SER A 516 20.40 6.13 45.46
CA SER A 516 19.25 6.17 44.54
C SER A 516 17.99 6.76 45.17
N LEU A 517 17.83 6.60 46.49
CA LEU A 517 16.72 7.11 47.29
C LEU A 517 17.20 7.96 48.50
N ARG A 518 18.27 8.76 48.40
CA ARG A 518 18.59 9.72 49.47
C ARG A 518 17.50 10.80 49.60
N GLY A 519 17.45 11.52 50.72
CA GLY A 519 16.48 12.61 50.91
C GLY A 519 16.95 13.81 51.74
N SER A 520 18.10 13.73 52.41
CA SER A 520 18.73 14.87 53.09
C SER A 520 20.19 14.51 53.45
N THR A 521 21.00 15.53 53.74
CA THR A 521 22.33 15.40 54.38
C THR A 521 22.24 15.15 55.88
N THR A 522 21.05 15.31 56.48
CA THR A 522 20.72 14.90 57.86
C THR A 522 19.81 13.66 57.84
N PRO A 523 19.91 12.73 58.80
CA PRO A 523 19.46 11.34 58.57
C PRO A 523 17.94 11.08 58.59
N ALA A 524 17.08 12.11 58.52
CA ALA A 524 15.69 12.03 59.02
C ALA A 524 14.57 12.19 57.98
N ALA A 525 14.86 12.38 56.69
CA ALA A 525 13.94 13.15 55.83
C ALA A 525 13.32 12.47 54.58
N ASN A 526 13.51 11.19 54.25
CA ASN A 526 12.93 10.61 53.02
C ASN A 526 11.68 9.75 53.25
N THR A 527 10.51 10.39 53.37
CA THR A 527 9.25 9.70 53.68
C THR A 527 8.55 9.06 52.47
N GLY A 528 9.15 9.12 51.27
CA GLY A 528 8.49 8.74 50.02
C GLY A 528 8.31 7.23 49.78
N LEU A 529 7.07 6.81 49.49
CA LEU A 529 6.66 5.41 49.30
C LEU A 529 6.53 4.99 47.83
N GLN A 530 6.61 3.68 47.54
CA GLN A 530 6.46 3.07 46.20
C GLN A 530 7.42 3.62 45.13
N ASN A 531 8.55 4.16 45.56
CA ASN A 531 9.49 4.85 44.71
C ASN A 531 10.51 3.87 44.08
N THR A 532 10.25 3.44 42.84
CA THR A 532 11.17 2.57 42.09
C THR A 532 12.38 3.37 41.63
N SER A 533 13.41 3.48 42.48
CA SER A 533 14.61 4.29 42.23
C SER A 533 15.80 3.42 41.81
N ILE A 534 15.95 3.22 40.50
CA ILE A 534 16.98 2.36 39.89
C ILE A 534 18.00 3.24 39.16
N GLY A 535 19.14 3.50 39.81
CA GLY A 535 20.24 4.28 39.22
C GLY A 535 20.94 5.23 40.19
N TYR A 536 22.10 5.74 39.76
CA TYR A 536 22.89 6.72 40.51
C TYR A 536 22.06 7.96 40.85
N GLN A 537 21.88 8.23 42.15
CA GLN A 537 21.23 9.44 42.65
C GLN A 537 19.84 9.71 42.03
N ALA A 538 19.13 8.63 41.65
CA ALA A 538 17.91 8.69 40.82
C ALA A 538 16.77 9.53 41.44
N LEU A 539 16.66 9.58 42.76
CA LEU A 539 15.65 10.30 43.53
C LEU A 539 16.27 11.09 44.72
N LEU A 540 17.47 11.68 44.52
CA LEU A 540 18.43 12.05 45.57
C LEU A 540 17.96 12.99 46.70
N ASN A 541 17.02 13.88 46.44
CA ASN A 541 16.55 14.86 47.42
C ASN A 541 15.08 14.62 47.83
N ASN A 542 14.55 13.43 47.52
CA ASN A 542 13.17 13.05 47.82
C ASN A 542 12.89 13.14 49.31
N THR A 543 11.93 14.00 49.67
CA THR A 543 11.60 14.26 51.07
C THR A 543 10.22 13.70 51.43
N ALA A 544 9.24 13.82 50.55
CA ALA A 544 7.90 13.23 50.71
C ALA A 544 7.22 12.80 49.39
N GLY A 545 7.89 12.86 48.23
CA GLY A 545 7.30 12.43 46.97
C GLY A 545 7.03 10.91 46.92
N GLU A 546 5.83 10.51 46.48
CA GLU A 546 5.38 9.10 46.45
C GLU A 546 5.06 8.59 45.02
N GLN A 547 5.05 7.26 44.87
CA GLN A 547 4.73 6.54 43.63
C GLN A 547 5.55 6.99 42.40
N ASN A 548 6.78 7.44 42.62
CA ASN A 548 7.67 7.90 41.56
C ASN A 548 8.55 6.77 41.02
N THR A 549 8.55 6.56 39.71
CA THR A 549 9.43 5.57 39.05
C THR A 549 10.62 6.30 38.43
N ALA A 550 11.78 6.28 39.10
CA ALA A 550 12.99 6.95 38.65
C ALA A 550 14.05 5.94 38.21
N THR A 551 14.19 5.72 36.90
CA THR A 551 15.14 4.77 36.33
C THR A 551 16.18 5.48 35.47
N GLY A 552 17.41 5.61 35.98
CA GLY A 552 18.52 6.30 35.33
C GLY A 552 19.23 7.32 36.21
N MET A 553 20.33 7.86 35.69
CA MET A 553 21.19 8.79 36.42
C MET A 553 20.49 10.12 36.71
N ASN A 554 20.35 10.47 38.00
CA ASN A 554 19.74 11.73 38.45
C ASN A 554 18.32 11.98 37.88
N GLY A 555 17.53 10.92 37.68
CA GLY A 555 16.25 10.96 36.97
C GLY A 555 15.24 11.97 37.53
N LEU A 556 15.07 12.02 38.85
CA LEU A 556 14.17 12.89 39.63
C LEU A 556 14.96 13.56 40.77
N TYR A 557 16.14 14.07 40.44
CA TYR A 557 17.18 14.51 41.38
C TYR A 557 16.68 15.44 42.50
N SER A 558 15.91 16.48 42.14
CA SER A 558 15.48 17.53 43.07
C SER A 558 14.10 17.28 43.67
N ASN A 559 13.48 16.12 43.41
CA ASN A 559 12.11 15.86 43.84
C ASN A 559 12.01 16.07 45.35
N THR A 560 11.05 16.87 45.82
CA THR A 560 10.83 17.06 47.25
C THR A 560 9.52 16.37 47.62
N THR A 561 8.40 16.90 47.15
CA THR A 561 7.03 16.45 47.47
C THR A 561 6.27 15.92 46.24
N GLY A 562 6.85 15.97 45.04
CA GLY A 562 6.18 15.56 43.80
C GLY A 562 5.78 14.07 43.77
N VAL A 563 4.55 13.79 43.35
CA VAL A 563 3.88 12.47 43.38
C VAL A 563 3.57 11.95 41.96
N TYR A 564 3.57 10.63 41.77
CA TYR A 564 3.23 9.95 40.49
C TYR A 564 4.15 10.28 39.30
N ASN A 565 5.38 10.74 39.53
CA ASN A 565 6.28 11.08 38.44
C ASN A 565 7.05 9.85 37.92
N SER A 566 7.03 9.60 36.62
CA SER A 566 7.83 8.55 35.98
C SER A 566 9.00 9.18 35.21
N ALA A 567 10.23 9.03 35.69
CA ALA A 567 11.44 9.58 35.10
C ALA A 567 12.39 8.47 34.65
N ASN A 568 12.31 8.09 33.37
CA ASN A 568 13.18 7.09 32.75
C ASN A 568 14.21 7.77 31.84
N GLY A 569 15.45 7.85 32.31
CA GLY A 569 16.57 8.44 31.57
C GLY A 569 17.39 9.44 32.39
N THR A 570 18.60 9.74 31.90
CA THR A 570 19.52 10.70 32.52
C THR A 570 18.87 12.08 32.64
N LYS A 571 18.79 12.62 33.86
CA LYS A 571 18.19 13.94 34.15
C LYS A 571 16.73 14.13 33.67
N ALA A 572 15.94 13.06 33.52
CA ALA A 572 14.64 13.14 32.86
C ALA A 572 13.65 14.16 33.49
N LEU A 573 13.70 14.39 34.81
CA LEU A 573 12.91 15.35 35.61
C LEU A 573 13.80 15.98 36.71
N TRP A 574 15.02 16.40 36.37
CA TRP A 574 16.06 16.79 37.34
C TRP A 574 15.61 17.86 38.35
N LEU A 575 15.01 18.98 37.92
CA LEU A 575 14.62 20.10 38.81
C LEU A 575 13.22 19.93 39.42
N ASN A 576 12.49 18.83 39.18
CA ASN A 576 11.14 18.66 39.73
C ASN A 576 11.23 18.75 41.24
N THR A 577 10.47 19.62 41.89
CA THR A 577 10.44 19.72 43.36
C THR A 577 9.07 19.33 43.89
N THR A 578 8.01 19.88 43.30
CA THR A 578 6.61 19.79 43.77
C THR A 578 5.64 19.38 42.66
N GLY A 579 6.12 19.25 41.41
CA GLY A 579 5.32 18.82 40.27
C GLY A 579 4.84 17.37 40.41
N ASN A 580 3.57 17.14 40.06
CA ASN A 580 2.88 15.85 40.17
C ASN A 580 2.52 15.29 38.79
N PHE A 581 2.39 13.96 38.67
CA PHE A 581 1.95 13.26 37.46
C PHE A 581 2.81 13.50 36.20
N ASN A 582 4.07 13.92 36.33
CA ASN A 582 4.94 14.16 35.17
C ASN A 582 5.60 12.87 34.69
N ALA A 583 5.54 12.62 33.39
CA ALA A 583 6.03 11.40 32.75
C ALA A 583 7.13 11.74 31.73
N ALA A 584 8.38 11.44 32.05
CA ALA A 584 9.58 11.83 31.32
C ALA A 584 10.40 10.61 30.89
N PHE A 585 10.48 10.34 29.58
CA PHE A 585 11.16 9.18 29.00
C PHE A 585 12.23 9.64 28.00
N GLY A 586 13.45 9.89 28.48
CA GLY A 586 14.57 10.34 27.65
C GLY A 586 15.59 11.18 28.42
N ALA A 587 16.75 11.41 27.81
CA ALA A 587 17.79 12.23 28.41
C ALA A 587 17.34 13.72 28.45
N TYR A 588 17.41 14.35 29.62
CA TYR A 588 16.99 15.75 29.84
C TYR A 588 15.52 16.03 29.48
N ALA A 589 14.67 14.99 29.35
CA ALA A 589 13.35 15.07 28.72
C ALA A 589 12.49 16.22 29.27
N VAL A 590 12.47 16.42 30.59
CA VAL A 590 11.73 17.48 31.30
C VAL A 590 12.67 18.10 32.37
N GLU A 591 13.93 18.39 32.01
CA GLU A 591 15.01 18.72 32.97
C GLU A 591 14.67 19.83 33.97
N ASN A 592 14.08 20.95 33.51
CA ASN A 592 13.93 22.16 34.33
C ASN A 592 12.55 22.33 35.01
N ASN A 593 11.62 21.39 34.88
CA ASN A 593 10.30 21.54 35.52
C ASN A 593 10.47 21.55 37.04
N VAL A 594 10.00 22.58 37.73
CA VAL A 594 10.10 22.74 39.19
C VAL A 594 8.76 22.44 39.86
N THR A 595 7.67 23.03 39.35
CA THR A 595 6.33 23.01 39.95
C THR A 595 5.23 22.53 39.00
N GLY A 596 5.49 22.44 37.69
CA GLY A 596 4.48 22.06 36.70
C GLY A 596 3.99 20.62 36.86
N THR A 597 2.72 20.38 36.55
CA THR A 597 2.04 19.08 36.75
C THR A 597 1.56 18.45 35.45
N SER A 598 1.38 17.13 35.44
CA SER A 598 0.74 16.36 34.37
C SER A 598 1.39 16.53 32.99
N ASN A 599 2.70 16.78 32.96
CA ASN A 599 3.44 16.93 31.70
C ASN A 599 4.01 15.59 31.22
N LEU A 600 3.83 15.28 29.93
CA LEU A 600 4.42 14.12 29.26
C LEU A 600 5.56 14.59 28.34
N GLY A 601 6.79 14.13 28.58
CA GLY A 601 7.97 14.40 27.75
C GLY A 601 8.67 13.11 27.31
N VAL A 602 8.70 12.81 26.01
CA VAL A 602 9.32 11.58 25.47
C VAL A 602 10.37 11.95 24.43
N GLY A 603 11.58 11.43 24.57
CA GLY A 603 12.74 11.78 23.74
C GLY A 603 13.68 12.78 24.42
N THR A 604 14.81 13.05 23.77
CA THR A 604 15.87 13.88 24.33
C THR A 604 15.44 15.35 24.38
N SER A 605 15.47 15.96 25.57
CA SER A 605 15.13 17.38 25.79
C SER A 605 13.71 17.81 25.33
N ALA A 606 12.74 16.90 25.38
CA ALA A 606 11.37 17.08 24.83
C ALA A 606 10.47 18.13 25.53
N LEU A 607 10.87 18.68 26.67
CA LEU A 607 10.16 19.75 27.39
C LEU A 607 11.16 20.55 28.24
N ARG A 608 12.42 20.61 27.81
CA ARG A 608 13.58 20.80 28.68
C ARG A 608 13.52 22.05 29.56
N ALA A 609 13.08 23.19 29.01
CA ALA A 609 13.09 24.47 29.71
C ALA A 609 11.77 24.83 30.42
N ASN A 610 10.73 23.99 30.35
CA ASN A 610 9.46 24.26 31.06
C ASN A 610 9.71 24.26 32.56
N VAL A 611 9.47 25.37 33.26
CA VAL A 611 9.72 25.49 34.71
C VAL A 611 8.45 25.30 35.54
N ALA A 612 7.32 25.86 35.10
CA ALA A 612 6.07 25.84 35.85
C ALA A 612 4.80 25.59 35.01
N GLY A 613 4.95 25.36 33.70
CA GLY A 613 3.82 25.01 32.83
C GLY A 613 3.31 23.59 33.10
N SER A 614 2.00 23.40 32.99
CA SER A 614 1.31 22.12 33.33
C SER A 614 0.40 21.63 32.20
N ASN A 615 0.18 20.31 32.10
CA ASN A 615 -0.62 19.62 31.07
C ASN A 615 -0.02 19.62 29.64
N ALA A 616 1.30 19.82 29.48
CA ALA A 616 1.97 19.73 28.19
C ALA A 616 2.21 18.27 27.76
N THR A 617 2.08 17.97 26.47
CA THR A 617 2.49 16.66 25.90
C THR A 617 3.48 16.88 24.78
N ALA A 618 4.69 16.32 24.90
CA ALA A 618 5.77 16.51 23.94
C ALA A 618 6.52 15.21 23.67
N ILE A 619 6.57 14.79 22.40
CA ILE A 619 7.11 13.49 21.97
C ILE A 619 8.05 13.70 20.78
N GLY A 620 9.35 13.75 21.04
CA GLY A 620 10.41 13.90 20.03
C GLY A 620 11.61 14.67 20.57
N THR A 621 12.78 14.46 19.96
CA THR A 621 13.99 15.23 20.32
C THR A 621 13.76 16.72 20.10
N ASN A 622 14.02 17.52 21.14
CA ASN A 622 13.81 18.97 21.17
C ASN A 622 12.37 19.42 20.80
N ALA A 623 11.36 18.54 20.87
CA ALA A 623 9.97 19.00 20.96
C ALA A 623 9.87 19.98 22.15
N MET A 624 9.04 21.03 22.05
CA MET A 624 8.75 22.00 23.13
C MET A 624 9.96 22.46 23.98
N TYR A 625 11.17 22.52 23.40
CA TYR A 625 12.41 22.67 24.16
C TYR A 625 12.43 23.95 25.00
N TYR A 626 11.91 25.05 24.47
CA TYR A 626 11.78 26.34 25.15
C TYR A 626 10.36 26.64 25.67
N ALA A 627 9.53 25.63 25.91
CA ALA A 627 8.31 25.81 26.69
C ALA A 627 8.63 26.59 27.99
N ASN A 628 7.80 27.58 28.29
CA ASN A 628 8.04 28.69 29.21
C ASN A 628 8.92 28.38 30.45
N ASN A 629 10.06 29.09 30.59
CA ASN A 629 11.00 28.96 31.72
C ASN A 629 10.72 29.87 32.92
N THR A 630 9.60 30.59 32.95
CA THR A 630 9.21 31.40 34.11
C THR A 630 8.76 30.52 35.29
N ALA A 631 9.02 31.01 36.52
CA ALA A 631 8.71 30.30 37.76
C ALA A 631 7.21 30.32 38.17
N THR A 632 6.37 31.05 37.43
CA THR A 632 4.94 31.22 37.72
C THR A 632 4.11 30.09 37.11
N PRO A 633 3.36 29.29 37.91
CA PRO A 633 2.52 28.20 37.39
C PRO A 633 1.42 28.67 36.43
N PHE A 634 1.23 27.93 35.35
CA PHE A 634 0.17 28.18 34.37
C PHE A 634 -0.23 26.90 33.61
N THR A 635 -1.40 26.91 32.98
CA THR A 635 -1.89 25.81 32.14
C THR A 635 -1.28 25.91 30.73
N ASN A 636 -0.49 24.91 30.38
CA ASN A 636 0.30 24.76 29.15
C ASN A 636 -0.23 23.57 28.35
N THR A 637 -1.51 23.59 27.96
CA THR A 637 -2.26 22.55 27.22
C THR A 637 -1.82 22.40 25.75
N ASN A 638 -0.52 22.48 25.50
CA ASN A 638 0.12 22.31 24.21
C ASN A 638 0.47 20.83 23.96
N VAL A 639 0.32 20.38 22.72
CA VAL A 639 0.66 19.03 22.26
C VAL A 639 1.66 19.12 21.10
N ALA A 640 2.79 18.43 21.21
CA ALA A 640 3.86 18.40 20.21
C ALA A 640 4.35 16.96 19.95
N VAL A 641 4.39 16.52 18.69
CA VAL A 641 4.89 15.20 18.31
C VAL A 641 5.78 15.34 17.08
N GLY A 642 7.10 15.18 17.24
CA GLY A 642 8.08 15.29 16.18
C GLY A 642 9.39 15.94 16.63
N PHE A 643 10.44 15.79 15.83
CA PHE A 643 11.70 16.52 16.04
C PHE A 643 11.46 18.03 15.94
N GLU A 644 11.82 18.76 16.99
CA GLU A 644 11.65 20.22 17.10
C GLU A 644 10.23 20.76 16.83
N ALA A 645 9.20 19.94 17.09
CA ALA A 645 7.81 20.39 17.09
C ALA A 645 7.57 21.39 18.25
N LEU A 646 6.98 22.55 17.94
CA LEU A 646 6.66 23.63 18.88
C LEU A 646 7.87 24.08 19.74
N ARG A 647 9.09 24.10 19.18
CA ARG A 647 10.34 24.32 19.94
C ARG A 647 10.39 25.66 20.68
N GLY A 648 9.86 26.73 20.08
CA GLY A 648 9.78 28.08 20.66
C GLY A 648 11.06 28.92 20.53
N SER A 649 10.95 30.18 21.00
CA SER A 649 12.05 31.15 21.08
C SER A 649 12.97 30.86 22.29
N PRO A 650 14.27 31.20 22.28
CA PRO A 650 15.11 31.09 23.47
C PRO A 650 14.70 32.05 24.61
N THR A 651 13.85 33.05 24.35
CA THR A 651 13.40 34.05 25.33
C THR A 651 12.03 33.67 25.90
N ALA A 652 12.00 33.08 27.10
CA ALA A 652 10.77 32.54 27.69
C ALA A 652 9.63 33.55 27.91
N ALA A 653 9.94 34.83 28.16
CA ALA A 653 8.92 35.88 28.22
C ALA A 653 8.12 36.07 26.91
N THR A 654 8.60 35.48 25.80
CA THR A 654 7.88 35.42 24.53
C THR A 654 7.09 34.12 24.35
N ASN A 655 7.38 33.04 25.08
CA ASN A 655 6.79 31.71 24.85
C ASN A 655 5.51 31.50 25.67
N THR A 656 4.51 32.36 25.45
CA THR A 656 3.24 32.36 26.20
C THR A 656 2.09 31.64 25.49
N GLY A 657 2.27 31.16 24.26
CA GLY A 657 1.21 30.54 23.46
C GLY A 657 0.74 29.20 24.03
N ILE A 658 -0.59 29.02 24.12
CA ILE A 658 -1.25 27.82 24.72
C ILE A 658 -2.27 27.17 23.77
N ASN A 659 -2.78 25.98 24.12
CA ASN A 659 -3.75 25.20 23.34
C ASN A 659 -3.31 24.85 21.89
N ASN A 660 -2.01 24.84 21.60
CA ASN A 660 -1.49 24.52 20.28
C ASN A 660 -1.27 23.00 20.11
N THR A 661 -1.56 22.48 18.92
CA THR A 661 -1.25 21.09 18.51
C THR A 661 -0.26 21.11 17.34
N ALA A 662 0.87 20.42 17.47
CA ALA A 662 2.00 20.45 16.54
C ALA A 662 2.48 19.02 16.19
N LEU A 663 2.08 18.48 15.04
CA LEU A 663 2.36 17.10 14.64
C LEU A 663 3.26 17.04 13.39
N GLY A 664 4.55 16.78 13.58
CA GLY A 664 5.54 16.60 12.51
C GLY A 664 6.82 17.42 12.68
N TYR A 665 7.81 17.12 11.84
CA TYR A 665 9.15 17.73 11.86
C TYR A 665 9.10 19.26 11.73
N GLN A 666 9.65 19.96 12.74
CA GLN A 666 9.67 21.43 12.86
C GLN A 666 8.29 22.09 12.56
N THR A 667 7.20 21.47 13.01
CA THR A 667 5.87 22.11 13.07
C THR A 667 5.86 23.20 14.14
N LEU A 668 5.21 24.34 13.88
CA LEU A 668 5.07 25.44 14.86
C LEU A 668 6.42 25.91 15.47
N LEU A 669 7.54 25.72 14.75
CA LEU A 669 8.91 25.78 15.29
C LEU A 669 9.22 27.06 16.07
N ASN A 670 8.83 28.21 15.49
CA ASN A 670 9.16 29.54 16.01
C ASN A 670 8.09 30.13 16.95
N ASN A 671 7.04 29.36 17.29
CA ASN A 671 5.86 29.91 17.98
C ASN A 671 6.23 30.52 19.33
N THR A 672 5.85 31.78 19.53
CA THR A 672 6.10 32.54 20.75
C THR A 672 4.79 32.67 21.53
N THR A 673 3.98 33.68 21.24
CA THR A 673 2.75 33.99 21.98
C THR A 673 1.50 33.37 21.35
N GLY A 674 1.58 32.90 20.10
CA GLY A 674 0.40 32.45 19.35
C GLY A 674 -0.31 31.24 19.98
N SER A 675 -1.62 31.35 20.21
CA SER A 675 -2.43 30.32 20.86
C SER A 675 -3.47 29.68 19.94
N ASN A 676 -3.98 28.51 20.36
CA ASN A 676 -5.07 27.76 19.73
C ASN A 676 -4.79 27.30 18.27
N ASN A 677 -3.52 27.19 17.86
CA ASN A 677 -3.15 26.76 16.50
C ASN A 677 -3.08 25.22 16.38
N THR A 678 -3.53 24.66 15.25
CA THR A 678 -3.43 23.21 14.94
C THR A 678 -2.61 22.99 13.67
N ALA A 679 -1.36 22.58 13.81
CA ALA A 679 -0.43 22.31 12.72
C ALA A 679 -0.09 20.81 12.62
N ASN A 680 -0.25 20.22 11.44
CA ASN A 680 0.09 18.83 11.14
C ASN A 680 0.78 18.73 9.76
N GLY A 681 1.92 18.03 9.70
CA GLY A 681 2.72 17.85 8.49
C GLY A 681 4.09 18.54 8.53
N TYR A 682 5.04 18.05 7.72
CA TYR A 682 6.42 18.55 7.65
C TYR A 682 6.48 20.07 7.39
N TYR A 683 7.11 20.82 8.29
CA TYR A 683 7.16 22.30 8.30
C TYR A 683 5.80 23.02 8.27
N SER A 684 4.71 22.40 8.76
CA SER A 684 3.42 23.08 8.88
C SER A 684 3.46 24.20 9.95
N LEU A 685 2.95 25.38 9.60
CA LEU A 685 2.94 26.61 10.41
C LEU A 685 4.31 27.04 10.97
N ARG A 686 5.42 26.63 10.32
CA ARG A 686 6.79 26.66 10.88
C ARG A 686 7.23 28.01 11.43
N SER A 687 6.92 29.10 10.74
CA SER A 687 7.44 30.43 11.04
C SER A 687 6.59 31.23 12.04
N ASN A 688 5.46 30.68 12.50
CA ASN A 688 4.49 31.40 13.33
C ASN A 688 5.18 31.98 14.57
N THR A 689 4.83 33.19 14.96
CA THR A 689 5.31 33.80 16.22
C THR A 689 4.12 34.12 17.12
N THR A 690 3.22 34.98 16.65
CA THR A 690 2.12 35.52 17.45
C THR A 690 0.73 35.21 16.90
N GLY A 691 0.63 34.67 15.67
CA GLY A 691 -0.65 34.35 15.04
C GLY A 691 -1.44 33.27 15.79
N GLU A 692 -2.76 33.45 15.88
CA GLU A 692 -3.66 32.61 16.68
C GLU A 692 -4.75 31.92 15.83
N TYR A 693 -5.34 30.85 16.37
CA TYR A 693 -6.47 30.12 15.78
C TYR A 693 -6.23 29.60 14.35
N ASN A 694 -4.97 29.41 13.93
CA ASN A 694 -4.65 28.90 12.60
C ASN A 694 -4.71 27.37 12.55
N VAL A 695 -5.31 26.82 11.49
CA VAL A 695 -5.30 25.39 11.16
C VAL A 695 -4.42 25.18 9.94
N ALA A 696 -3.42 24.29 10.02
CA ALA A 696 -2.45 24.06 8.95
C ALA A 696 -2.21 22.55 8.79
N ASN A 697 -2.91 21.92 7.86
CA ASN A 697 -2.97 20.47 7.70
C ASN A 697 -2.37 20.06 6.34
N GLY A 698 -1.06 19.85 6.31
CA GLY A 698 -0.29 19.55 5.10
C GLY A 698 1.18 19.96 5.18
N MET A 699 2.03 19.33 4.35
CA MET A 699 3.45 19.71 4.24
C MET A 699 3.60 21.15 3.75
N GLN A 700 4.38 21.95 4.48
CA GLN A 700 4.63 23.38 4.25
C GLN A 700 3.33 24.23 4.16
N SER A 701 2.23 23.77 4.76
CA SER A 701 1.02 24.58 4.91
C SER A 701 1.29 25.76 5.86
N LEU A 702 0.91 26.98 5.48
CA LEU A 702 1.16 28.23 6.23
C LEU A 702 2.64 28.41 6.66
N PHE A 703 3.60 27.91 5.87
CA PHE A 703 5.03 27.85 6.21
C PHE A 703 5.62 29.19 6.72
N SER A 704 5.27 30.29 6.06
CA SER A 704 5.83 31.63 6.32
C SER A 704 5.07 32.46 7.34
N ASN A 705 3.95 31.96 7.89
CA ASN A 705 3.05 32.77 8.73
C ASN A 705 3.81 33.34 9.93
N THR A 706 3.58 34.58 10.33
CA THR A 706 4.21 35.18 11.52
C THR A 706 3.17 35.66 12.51
N THR A 707 2.26 36.53 12.06
CA THR A 707 1.25 37.20 12.89
C THR A 707 -0.19 36.96 12.39
N GLY A 708 -0.35 36.45 11.17
CA GLY A 708 -1.66 36.16 10.57
C GLY A 708 -2.47 35.17 11.42
N SER A 709 -3.75 35.44 11.62
CA SER A 709 -4.63 34.70 12.52
C SER A 709 -5.91 34.20 11.84
N ASN A 710 -6.58 33.21 12.42
CA ASN A 710 -7.80 32.58 11.90
C ASN A 710 -7.68 31.99 10.48
N ASN A 711 -6.48 31.61 10.03
CA ASN A 711 -6.30 31.00 8.71
C ASN A 711 -6.48 29.48 8.75
N ASN A 712 -7.19 28.90 7.79
CA ASN A 712 -7.40 27.45 7.65
C ASN A 712 -6.81 26.94 6.33
N ALA A 713 -5.67 26.28 6.38
CA ALA A 713 -4.87 25.87 5.22
C ALA A 713 -4.69 24.34 5.17
N ILE A 714 -5.44 23.69 4.27
CA ILE A 714 -5.46 22.23 4.10
C ILE A 714 -4.90 21.86 2.73
N GLY A 715 -3.75 21.17 2.72
CA GLY A 715 -3.07 20.70 1.50
C GLY A 715 -1.58 21.02 1.45
N TYR A 716 -0.88 20.40 0.49
CA TYR A 716 0.54 20.68 0.22
C TYR A 716 0.73 22.14 -0.20
N ASN A 717 1.64 22.85 0.48
CA ASN A 717 1.97 24.25 0.19
C ASN A 717 0.74 25.21 0.19
N SER A 718 -0.34 24.89 0.91
CA SER A 718 -1.49 25.78 1.07
C SER A 718 -1.11 27.02 1.91
N LEU A 719 -1.51 28.23 1.50
CA LEU A 719 -1.17 29.52 2.14
C LEU A 719 0.34 29.69 2.46
N ARG A 720 1.22 29.03 1.69
CA ARG A 720 2.64 28.84 2.04
C ARG A 720 3.38 30.13 2.38
N SER A 721 3.13 31.19 1.61
CA SER A 721 3.87 32.46 1.70
C SER A 721 3.26 33.47 2.67
N ASN A 722 2.12 33.14 3.32
CA ASN A 722 1.39 34.07 4.18
C ASN A 722 2.30 34.59 5.28
N THR A 723 2.23 35.88 5.63
CA THR A 723 3.02 36.45 6.73
C THR A 723 2.10 37.07 7.78
N THR A 724 1.22 37.98 7.37
CA THR A 724 0.29 38.70 8.24
C THR A 724 -1.17 38.59 7.82
N GLY A 725 -1.47 37.99 6.66
CA GLY A 725 -2.84 37.80 6.18
C GLY A 725 -3.68 36.97 7.16
N GLU A 726 -4.94 37.35 7.34
CA GLU A 726 -5.85 36.77 8.34
C GLU A 726 -7.19 36.32 7.74
N ASN A 727 -7.90 35.46 8.45
CA ASN A 727 -9.23 34.97 8.08
C ASN A 727 -9.29 34.25 6.71
N ASN A 728 -8.17 33.73 6.20
CA ASN A 728 -8.13 33.04 4.90
C ASN A 728 -8.42 31.54 5.03
N VAL A 729 -9.26 31.00 4.14
CA VAL A 729 -9.49 29.56 3.98
C VAL A 729 -8.86 29.10 2.67
N ALA A 730 -8.03 28.05 2.72
CA ALA A 730 -7.25 27.56 1.59
C ALA A 730 -7.23 26.03 1.55
N ASN A 731 -8.22 25.45 0.88
CA ASN A 731 -8.44 24.01 0.76
C ASN A 731 -8.01 23.54 -0.63
N GLY A 732 -6.84 22.91 -0.72
CA GLY A 732 -6.29 22.36 -1.97
C GLY A 732 -4.79 22.60 -2.12
N MET A 733 -4.16 21.77 -2.96
CA MET A 733 -2.74 21.87 -3.28
C MET A 733 -2.40 23.25 -3.84
N GLN A 734 -1.48 23.96 -3.17
CA GLN A 734 -1.02 25.30 -3.56
C GLN A 734 -2.16 26.32 -3.74
N SER A 735 -3.25 26.17 -2.99
CA SER A 735 -4.26 27.23 -2.85
C SER A 735 -3.67 28.41 -2.05
N LEU A 736 -3.92 29.65 -2.51
CA LEU A 736 -3.36 30.88 -1.91
C LEU A 736 -1.83 30.87 -1.69
N TYR A 737 -1.08 30.18 -2.56
CA TYR A 737 0.35 29.89 -2.39
C TYR A 737 1.23 31.13 -2.13
N SER A 738 1.03 32.20 -2.91
CA SER A 738 1.83 33.43 -2.87
C SER A 738 1.30 34.48 -1.89
N ASN A 739 0.19 34.21 -1.17
CA ASN A 739 -0.46 35.20 -0.31
C ASN A 739 0.54 35.72 0.72
N THR A 740 0.56 37.02 1.04
CA THR A 740 1.45 37.58 2.06
C THR A 740 0.65 38.30 3.15
N THR A 741 -0.18 39.26 2.73
CA THR A 741 -0.97 40.13 3.62
C THR A 741 -2.46 40.15 3.27
N GLY A 742 -2.86 39.59 2.12
CA GLY A 742 -4.27 39.44 1.74
C GLY A 742 -5.06 38.67 2.79
N GLY A 743 -6.28 39.14 3.08
CA GLY A 743 -7.14 38.60 4.14
C GLY A 743 -8.55 38.26 3.67
N SER A 744 -9.29 37.51 4.49
CA SER A 744 -10.68 37.09 4.23
C SER A 744 -10.90 36.36 2.89
N ASN A 745 -9.87 35.76 2.30
CA ASN A 745 -9.99 35.01 1.05
C ASN A 745 -10.41 33.56 1.30
N THR A 746 -11.34 33.02 0.51
CA THR A 746 -11.74 31.61 0.53
C THR A 746 -11.37 30.96 -0.80
N ALA A 747 -10.34 30.11 -0.82
CA ALA A 747 -9.89 29.34 -1.98
C ALA A 747 -10.15 27.84 -1.76
N SER A 748 -10.93 27.22 -2.64
CA SER A 748 -11.27 25.78 -2.57
C SER A 748 -10.98 25.09 -3.91
N GLY A 749 -9.74 24.66 -4.11
CA GLY A 749 -9.28 24.01 -5.33
C GLY A 749 -7.77 24.13 -5.53
N THR A 750 -7.18 23.13 -6.20
CA THR A 750 -5.76 23.13 -6.55
C THR A 750 -5.42 24.33 -7.43
N PHE A 751 -4.37 25.07 -7.02
CA PHE A 751 -3.94 26.35 -7.62
C PHE A 751 -4.99 27.48 -7.66
N SER A 752 -6.05 27.43 -6.83
CA SER A 752 -6.98 28.57 -6.73
C SER A 752 -6.35 29.74 -5.95
N LEU A 753 -6.47 30.97 -6.46
CA LEU A 753 -5.81 32.18 -5.96
C LEU A 753 -4.29 32.03 -5.77
N PHE A 754 -3.62 31.23 -6.62
CA PHE A 754 -2.20 30.87 -6.48
C PHE A 754 -1.28 32.10 -6.34
N ASN A 755 -1.42 33.10 -7.22
CA ASN A 755 -0.55 34.29 -7.25
C ASN A 755 -1.03 35.44 -6.33
N ASN A 756 -2.06 35.25 -5.51
CA ASN A 756 -2.57 36.31 -4.64
C ASN A 756 -1.46 36.78 -3.71
N THR A 757 -1.38 38.08 -3.40
CA THR A 757 -0.38 38.62 -2.46
C THR A 757 -1.05 39.47 -1.39
N THR A 758 -1.81 40.47 -1.84
CA THR A 758 -2.46 41.51 -1.01
C THR A 758 -3.96 41.56 -1.22
N GLY A 759 -4.49 40.92 -2.28
CA GLY A 759 -5.92 40.88 -2.59
C GLY A 759 -6.75 40.30 -1.44
N PHE A 760 -7.88 40.95 -1.14
CA PHE A 760 -8.72 40.72 0.03
C PHE A 760 -10.15 40.30 -0.36
N GLY A 761 -10.78 39.44 0.44
CA GLY A 761 -12.22 39.11 0.33
C GLY A 761 -12.61 38.29 -0.90
N ASN A 762 -11.66 37.67 -1.61
CA ASN A 762 -11.95 36.88 -2.81
C ASN A 762 -12.51 35.49 -2.44
N THR A 763 -13.55 35.02 -3.13
CA THR A 763 -14.19 33.71 -2.90
C THR A 763 -14.14 32.86 -4.17
N THR A 764 -13.32 31.82 -4.17
CA THR A 764 -12.95 31.08 -5.37
C THR A 764 -12.97 29.56 -5.16
N SER A 765 -13.46 28.81 -6.14
CA SER A 765 -13.41 27.36 -6.11
C SER A 765 -13.31 26.73 -7.50
N GLY A 766 -12.40 25.77 -7.64
CA GLY A 766 -12.11 25.09 -8.89
C GLY A 766 -10.61 25.07 -9.22
N TYR A 767 -10.23 24.17 -10.12
CA TYR A 767 -8.87 24.06 -10.61
C TYR A 767 -8.47 25.31 -11.41
N PHE A 768 -7.37 25.95 -11.01
CA PHE A 768 -6.93 27.25 -11.54
C PHE A 768 -7.99 28.38 -11.49
N ALA A 769 -8.96 28.33 -10.57
CA ALA A 769 -9.92 29.42 -10.40
C ALA A 769 -9.23 30.66 -9.82
N ASN A 770 -9.29 31.79 -10.55
CA ASN A 770 -8.63 33.06 -10.26
C ASN A 770 -7.10 32.92 -10.02
N LEU A 771 -6.39 32.17 -10.89
CA LEU A 771 -4.96 31.85 -10.74
C LEU A 771 -4.09 33.10 -10.56
N GLU A 772 -4.20 34.06 -11.48
CA GLU A 772 -3.25 35.17 -11.65
C GLU A 772 -3.52 36.41 -10.78
N ASN A 773 -4.54 36.37 -9.91
CA ASN A 773 -4.87 37.50 -9.05
C ASN A 773 -3.69 37.80 -8.13
N THR A 774 -3.28 39.06 -8.04
CA THR A 774 -2.18 39.51 -7.16
C THR A 774 -2.69 40.48 -6.10
N THR A 775 -3.53 41.43 -6.52
CA THR A 775 -3.99 42.59 -5.74
C THR A 775 -5.50 42.82 -5.83
N GLY A 776 -6.21 42.09 -6.70
CA GLY A 776 -7.65 42.24 -6.90
C GLY A 776 -8.47 41.76 -5.69
N ASN A 777 -9.59 42.44 -5.44
CA ASN A 777 -10.39 42.29 -4.21
C ASN A 777 -11.83 41.89 -4.52
N TYR A 778 -12.49 41.22 -3.58
CA TYR A 778 -13.93 40.90 -3.62
C TYR A 778 -14.39 40.16 -4.89
N ASN A 779 -13.49 39.40 -5.54
CA ASN A 779 -13.83 38.63 -6.73
C ASN A 779 -14.42 37.26 -6.35
N ILE A 780 -15.43 36.84 -7.10
CA ILE A 780 -16.06 35.53 -7.03
C ILE A 780 -15.66 34.72 -8.27
N ALA A 781 -15.11 33.51 -8.10
CA ALA A 781 -14.69 32.66 -9.22
C ALA A 781 -14.97 31.17 -8.97
N TYR A 782 -16.05 30.64 -9.54
CA TYR A 782 -16.45 29.23 -9.44
C TYR A 782 -16.31 28.51 -10.79
N GLY A 783 -15.49 27.45 -10.83
CA GLY A 783 -15.32 26.57 -11.99
C GLY A 783 -13.89 26.54 -12.56
N PHE A 784 -13.62 25.55 -13.42
CA PHE A 784 -12.31 25.35 -14.06
C PHE A 784 -11.88 26.58 -14.87
N GLN A 785 -10.72 27.15 -14.55
CA GLN A 785 -10.18 28.36 -15.19
C GLN A 785 -11.19 29.53 -15.26
N SER A 786 -12.09 29.62 -14.28
CA SER A 786 -12.91 30.82 -14.05
C SER A 786 -12.02 31.97 -13.59
N LEU A 787 -12.23 33.16 -14.15
CA LEU A 787 -11.48 34.40 -13.88
C LEU A 787 -9.94 34.27 -14.00
N PHE A 788 -9.47 33.31 -14.83
CA PHE A 788 -8.10 32.79 -14.82
C PHE A 788 -6.99 33.86 -14.85
N THR A 789 -7.04 34.82 -15.77
CA THR A 789 -6.02 35.88 -15.91
C THR A 789 -6.37 37.22 -15.22
N ASN A 790 -7.26 37.27 -14.22
CA ASN A 790 -7.52 38.54 -13.53
C ASN A 790 -6.33 38.88 -12.63
N VAL A 791 -5.54 39.92 -12.96
CA VAL A 791 -4.33 40.25 -12.18
C VAL A 791 -4.62 41.23 -11.03
N ALA A 792 -5.39 42.28 -11.30
CA ALA A 792 -5.66 43.35 -10.34
C ALA A 792 -7.12 43.88 -10.37
N GLY A 793 -7.99 43.29 -11.20
CA GLY A 793 -9.42 43.63 -11.22
C GLY A 793 -10.13 43.22 -9.93
N SER A 794 -11.08 44.03 -9.48
CA SER A 794 -11.85 43.81 -8.24
C SER A 794 -13.37 43.81 -8.48
N PHE A 795 -14.13 43.07 -7.68
CA PHE A 795 -15.61 42.92 -7.75
C PHE A 795 -16.18 42.09 -8.93
N ALA A 796 -15.37 41.27 -9.60
CA ALA A 796 -15.86 40.40 -10.68
C ALA A 796 -16.59 39.16 -10.14
N THR A 797 -17.61 38.68 -10.86
CA THR A 797 -18.31 37.42 -10.55
C THR A 797 -18.29 36.46 -11.74
N ALA A 798 -17.41 35.47 -11.72
CA ALA A 798 -17.31 34.40 -12.71
C ALA A 798 -17.86 33.07 -12.15
N ILE A 799 -18.86 32.48 -12.82
CA ILE A 799 -19.45 31.19 -12.45
C ILE A 799 -19.61 30.33 -13.70
N GLY A 800 -18.72 29.37 -13.88
CA GLY A 800 -18.67 28.45 -15.01
C GLY A 800 -17.27 28.22 -15.53
N THR A 801 -17.07 27.09 -16.23
CA THR A 801 -15.81 26.77 -16.91
C THR A 801 -15.46 27.86 -17.91
N ASN A 802 -14.24 28.41 -17.82
CA ASN A 802 -13.72 29.50 -18.64
C ASN A 802 -14.51 30.84 -18.56
N ALA A 803 -15.43 31.03 -17.60
CA ALA A 803 -16.12 32.31 -17.40
C ALA A 803 -15.10 33.41 -17.03
N MET A 804 -15.10 34.54 -17.75
CA MET A 804 -14.08 35.61 -17.63
C MET A 804 -12.61 35.13 -17.67
N ARG A 805 -12.32 34.06 -18.41
CA ARG A 805 -10.97 33.45 -18.47
C ARG A 805 -9.86 34.46 -18.79
N TYR A 806 -10.07 35.35 -19.76
CA TYR A 806 -9.08 36.33 -20.23
C TYR A 806 -9.45 37.80 -19.96
N ALA A 807 -10.68 38.06 -19.51
CA ALA A 807 -11.34 39.36 -19.61
C ALA A 807 -10.71 40.51 -18.78
N ASN A 808 -9.70 40.26 -17.95
CA ASN A 808 -9.25 41.20 -16.91
C ASN A 808 -7.73 41.21 -16.68
N ASN A 809 -6.93 41.04 -17.74
CA ASN A 809 -5.49 40.79 -17.66
C ASN A 809 -4.61 42.07 -17.58
N THR A 810 -5.04 43.09 -16.85
CA THR A 810 -4.26 44.32 -16.63
C THR A 810 -3.59 44.30 -15.24
N SER A 811 -2.31 44.69 -15.18
CA SER A 811 -1.53 44.73 -13.93
C SER A 811 -1.88 45.92 -13.02
N THR A 812 -2.55 46.94 -13.56
CA THR A 812 -3.09 48.09 -12.82
C THR A 812 -4.40 47.73 -12.14
N ALA A 813 -4.56 48.05 -10.85
CA ALA A 813 -5.82 47.80 -10.14
C ALA A 813 -6.98 48.63 -10.68
N PHE A 814 -8.16 48.01 -10.82
CA PHE A 814 -9.36 48.65 -11.36
C PHE A 814 -10.65 48.03 -10.80
N THR A 815 -11.75 48.80 -10.88
CA THR A 815 -13.09 48.33 -10.50
C THR A 815 -13.72 47.59 -11.68
N ASN A 816 -14.02 46.32 -11.47
CA ASN A 816 -14.36 45.32 -12.49
C ASN A 816 -15.67 44.63 -12.10
N THR A 817 -16.79 45.36 -12.12
CA THR A 817 -18.11 44.81 -11.72
C THR A 817 -18.73 43.91 -12.80
N ASN A 818 -17.90 43.21 -13.58
CA ASN A 818 -18.33 42.29 -14.61
C ASN A 818 -18.93 41.01 -13.99
N VAL A 819 -20.04 40.54 -14.52
CA VAL A 819 -20.76 39.33 -14.08
C VAL A 819 -20.88 38.35 -15.24
N ALA A 820 -20.45 37.10 -15.05
CA ALA A 820 -20.43 36.07 -16.08
C ALA A 820 -20.86 34.72 -15.50
N VAL A 821 -22.02 34.23 -15.92
CA VAL A 821 -22.60 32.95 -15.44
C VAL A 821 -22.87 32.04 -16.64
N GLY A 822 -22.02 31.04 -16.84
CA GLY A 822 -22.11 30.07 -17.94
C GLY A 822 -20.75 29.61 -18.45
N PHE A 823 -20.75 28.54 -19.24
CA PHE A 823 -19.57 28.09 -19.98
C PHE A 823 -19.14 29.18 -20.97
N GLU A 824 -17.89 29.66 -20.85
CA GLU A 824 -17.31 30.73 -21.67
C GLU A 824 -18.12 32.03 -21.72
N ALA A 825 -18.95 32.30 -20.71
CA ALA A 825 -19.58 33.61 -20.54
C ALA A 825 -18.50 34.70 -20.34
N LEU A 826 -18.58 35.79 -21.12
CA LEU A 826 -17.62 36.90 -21.09
C LEU A 826 -16.14 36.43 -21.15
N ARG A 827 -15.83 35.40 -21.95
CA ARG A 827 -14.50 34.75 -21.94
C ARG A 827 -13.34 35.72 -22.23
N GLY A 828 -13.52 36.63 -23.18
CA GLY A 828 -12.52 37.62 -23.60
C GLY A 828 -11.49 37.09 -24.59
N SER A 829 -10.58 37.98 -25.01
CA SER A 829 -9.45 37.73 -25.91
C SER A 829 -8.17 37.40 -25.14
N ALA A 830 -7.34 36.49 -25.65
CA ALA A 830 -6.06 36.15 -25.02
C ALA A 830 -5.05 37.33 -24.96
N THR A 831 -5.24 38.37 -25.79
CA THR A 831 -4.40 39.57 -25.79
C THR A 831 -4.78 40.50 -24.63
N ALA A 832 -3.92 40.55 -23.61
CA ALA A 832 -4.19 41.25 -22.35
C ALA A 832 -4.75 42.68 -22.49
N SER A 833 -4.07 43.52 -23.29
CA SER A 833 -4.43 44.92 -23.53
C SER A 833 -5.74 45.15 -24.28
N ALA A 834 -6.36 44.09 -24.83
CA ALA A 834 -7.66 44.20 -25.48
C ALA A 834 -8.82 44.15 -24.47
N ASN A 835 -8.65 43.56 -23.28
CA ASN A 835 -9.75 43.32 -22.36
C ASN A 835 -9.89 44.44 -21.33
N THR A 836 -10.66 45.47 -21.66
CA THR A 836 -10.90 46.65 -20.81
C THR A 836 -12.39 46.96 -20.61
N GLY A 837 -13.30 46.12 -21.12
CA GLY A 837 -14.74 46.34 -21.01
C GLY A 837 -15.27 46.14 -19.60
N LEU A 838 -16.01 47.12 -19.08
CA LEU A 838 -16.49 47.16 -17.68
C LEU A 838 -18.02 47.07 -17.58
N HIS A 839 -18.53 46.78 -16.37
CA HIS A 839 -19.96 46.79 -16.03
C HIS A 839 -20.85 45.87 -16.87
N ASN A 840 -20.28 44.84 -17.50
CA ASN A 840 -21.01 43.89 -18.33
C ASN A 840 -21.64 42.75 -17.50
N THR A 841 -22.82 42.30 -17.89
CA THR A 841 -23.50 41.10 -17.35
C THR A 841 -23.74 40.10 -18.49
N ALA A 842 -23.27 38.87 -18.34
CA ALA A 842 -23.36 37.80 -19.34
C ALA A 842 -23.90 36.50 -18.74
N LEU A 843 -25.13 36.12 -19.08
CA LEU A 843 -25.85 35.00 -18.47
C LEU A 843 -26.20 33.93 -19.52
N GLY A 844 -25.37 32.90 -19.64
CA GLY A 844 -25.61 31.74 -20.50
C GLY A 844 -24.37 31.25 -21.25
N TYR A 845 -24.52 30.10 -21.90
CA TYR A 845 -23.47 29.48 -22.71
C TYR A 845 -22.97 30.43 -23.81
N GLN A 846 -21.68 30.78 -23.76
CA GLN A 846 -21.01 31.68 -24.68
C GLN A 846 -21.71 33.06 -24.87
N SER A 847 -22.42 33.55 -23.85
CA SER A 847 -22.94 34.93 -23.86
C SER A 847 -21.78 35.93 -23.76
N LEU A 848 -21.78 36.98 -24.59
CA LEU A 848 -20.74 38.04 -24.63
C LEU A 848 -19.30 37.51 -24.80
N SER A 849 -19.13 36.33 -25.43
CA SER A 849 -17.89 35.54 -25.30
C SER A 849 -16.62 36.22 -25.84
N ASN A 850 -16.71 37.08 -26.85
CA ASN A 850 -15.54 37.67 -27.52
C ASN A 850 -15.25 39.12 -27.11
N ASN A 851 -15.85 39.60 -26.01
CA ASN A 851 -15.72 41.00 -25.58
C ASN A 851 -14.28 41.41 -25.31
N THR A 852 -13.91 42.58 -25.83
CA THR A 852 -12.61 43.21 -25.59
C THR A 852 -12.82 44.50 -24.79
N THR A 853 -13.35 45.55 -25.40
CA THR A 853 -13.48 46.87 -24.76
C THR A 853 -14.93 47.26 -24.47
N GLY A 854 -15.91 46.52 -25.02
CA GLY A 854 -17.34 46.82 -24.86
C GLY A 854 -17.79 46.83 -23.41
N SER A 855 -18.54 47.85 -23.01
CA SER A 855 -18.93 48.13 -21.62
C SER A 855 -20.44 48.28 -21.44
N SER A 856 -20.91 48.15 -20.20
CA SER A 856 -22.33 48.27 -19.80
C SER A 856 -23.31 47.27 -20.45
N ASN A 857 -22.82 46.23 -21.13
CA ASN A 857 -23.69 45.31 -21.87
C ASN A 857 -24.40 44.30 -20.94
N THR A 858 -25.70 44.10 -21.10
CA THR A 858 -26.49 43.13 -20.32
C THR A 858 -27.08 42.05 -21.23
N PHE A 859 -26.38 40.93 -21.37
CA PHE A 859 -26.70 39.83 -22.28
C PHE A 859 -27.15 38.56 -21.55
N GLY A 860 -28.22 37.94 -22.03
CA GLY A 860 -28.74 36.66 -21.52
C GLY A 860 -29.16 35.70 -22.63
N GLY A 861 -28.81 34.42 -22.49
CA GLY A 861 -29.18 33.35 -23.41
C GLY A 861 -28.01 32.76 -24.22
N TYR A 862 -28.27 31.63 -24.88
CA TYR A 862 -27.28 30.91 -25.67
C TYR A 862 -26.72 31.79 -26.80
N ARG A 863 -25.41 32.09 -26.74
CA ARG A 863 -24.68 32.95 -27.68
C ARG A 863 -25.32 34.33 -27.90
N SER A 864 -25.96 34.89 -26.87
CA SER A 864 -26.40 36.29 -26.93
C SER A 864 -25.18 37.22 -27.02
N GLY A 865 -25.13 38.05 -28.07
CA GLY A 865 -24.02 38.97 -28.35
C GLY A 865 -22.64 38.33 -28.46
N TYR A 866 -22.55 37.10 -28.98
CA TYR A 866 -21.32 36.29 -29.00
C TYR A 866 -20.09 37.01 -29.56
N ASN A 867 -20.25 37.75 -30.66
CA ASN A 867 -19.16 38.46 -31.34
C ASN A 867 -18.90 39.89 -30.85
N ASN A 868 -19.61 40.38 -29.82
CA ASN A 868 -19.41 41.75 -29.36
C ASN A 868 -17.97 41.91 -28.87
N THR A 869 -17.24 42.86 -29.46
CA THR A 869 -15.85 43.17 -29.10
C THR A 869 -15.76 44.55 -28.46
N THR A 870 -16.31 45.57 -29.12
CA THR A 870 -16.23 46.97 -28.69
C THR A 870 -17.59 47.66 -28.62
N GLY A 871 -18.69 46.91 -28.69
CA GLY A 871 -20.04 47.48 -28.59
C GLY A 871 -20.42 47.81 -27.15
N ASP A 872 -20.99 48.99 -26.91
CA ASP A 872 -21.34 49.52 -25.58
C ASP A 872 -22.85 49.68 -25.36
N ASP A 873 -23.28 49.62 -24.08
CA ASP A 873 -24.64 49.91 -23.61
C ASP A 873 -25.76 49.04 -24.26
N ASN A 874 -25.45 47.83 -24.72
CA ASN A 874 -26.43 46.95 -25.36
C ASN A 874 -27.14 46.02 -24.36
N THR A 875 -28.42 45.69 -24.62
CA THR A 875 -29.21 44.74 -23.81
C THR A 875 -29.79 43.64 -24.71
N PHE A 876 -29.24 42.42 -24.65
CA PHE A 876 -29.61 41.32 -25.56
C PHE A 876 -30.11 40.07 -24.80
N PHE A 877 -31.40 39.77 -24.89
CA PHE A 877 -32.01 38.60 -24.24
C PHE A 877 -32.64 37.63 -25.24
N GLY A 878 -32.02 36.47 -25.44
CA GLY A 878 -32.52 35.44 -26.34
C GLY A 878 -31.47 34.42 -26.78
N ARG A 879 -31.93 33.40 -27.53
CA ARG A 879 -31.02 32.53 -28.30
C ARG A 879 -30.50 33.35 -29.49
N GLN A 880 -29.20 33.61 -29.52
CA GLN A 880 -28.50 34.29 -30.62
C GLN A 880 -29.05 35.70 -30.94
N SER A 881 -29.62 36.39 -29.95
CA SER A 881 -29.91 37.83 -30.02
C SER A 881 -28.60 38.61 -30.19
N GLY A 882 -28.54 39.52 -31.18
CA GLY A 882 -27.35 40.31 -31.47
C GLY A 882 -26.08 39.50 -31.80
N LEU A 883 -26.22 38.26 -32.29
CA LEU A 883 -25.12 37.28 -32.38
C LEU A 883 -23.82 37.83 -32.96
N THR A 884 -23.94 38.59 -34.06
CA THR A 884 -22.81 39.11 -34.83
C THR A 884 -22.40 40.53 -34.47
N ASN A 885 -23.04 41.16 -33.47
CA ASN A 885 -22.75 42.54 -33.07
C ASN A 885 -21.26 42.64 -32.76
N SER A 886 -20.54 43.61 -33.33
CA SER A 886 -19.11 43.77 -33.11
C SER A 886 -18.83 45.09 -32.38
N SER A 887 -19.36 46.19 -32.92
CA SER A 887 -19.22 47.55 -32.40
C SER A 887 -20.51 48.38 -32.48
N GLY A 888 -21.67 47.72 -32.58
CA GLY A 888 -22.97 48.40 -32.48
C GLY A 888 -23.29 48.74 -31.02
N ASN A 889 -23.72 49.97 -30.75
CA ASN A 889 -23.94 50.53 -29.42
C ASN A 889 -25.41 50.85 -29.14
N ASN A 890 -25.80 50.88 -27.86
CA ASN A 890 -27.13 51.31 -27.38
C ASN A 890 -28.31 50.49 -27.97
N ASN A 891 -28.09 49.24 -28.37
CA ASN A 891 -29.14 48.38 -28.94
C ASN A 891 -29.83 47.51 -27.89
N SER A 892 -31.15 47.36 -27.98
CA SER A 892 -31.96 46.52 -27.07
C SER A 892 -32.70 45.44 -27.87
N PHE A 893 -32.23 44.19 -27.82
CA PHE A 893 -32.74 43.06 -28.60
C PHE A 893 -33.32 41.97 -27.68
N ILE A 894 -34.64 41.79 -27.67
CA ILE A 894 -35.33 40.85 -26.78
C ILE A 894 -36.13 39.84 -27.61
N GLY A 895 -35.58 38.64 -27.74
CA GLY A 895 -36.17 37.51 -28.46
C GLY A 895 -35.13 36.64 -29.17
N ALA A 896 -35.49 35.40 -29.49
CA ALA A 896 -34.60 34.52 -30.25
C ALA A 896 -34.38 35.08 -31.67
N GLY A 897 -33.12 35.25 -32.07
CA GLY A 897 -32.74 35.84 -33.35
C GLY A 897 -32.99 37.35 -33.51
N ALA A 898 -33.43 38.06 -32.46
CA ALA A 898 -33.60 39.51 -32.52
C ALA A 898 -32.26 40.19 -32.83
N GLY A 899 -32.18 40.98 -33.90
CA GLY A 899 -30.94 41.65 -34.35
C GLY A 899 -29.78 40.70 -34.68
N PHE A 900 -30.05 39.45 -35.07
CA PHE A 900 -29.05 38.39 -35.28
C PHE A 900 -27.81 38.83 -36.09
N SER A 901 -28.03 39.52 -37.21
CA SER A 901 -26.98 39.95 -38.16
C SER A 901 -26.35 41.31 -37.83
N ASN A 902 -26.73 41.96 -36.73
CA ASN A 902 -26.27 43.33 -36.43
C ASN A 902 -24.75 43.30 -36.30
N SER A 903 -24.04 44.27 -36.89
CA SER A 903 -22.59 44.35 -36.79
C SER A 903 -22.17 45.67 -36.18
N THR A 904 -22.63 46.78 -36.77
CA THR A 904 -22.30 48.16 -36.37
C THR A 904 -23.52 49.07 -36.23
N GLY A 905 -24.73 48.55 -36.44
CA GLY A 905 -25.97 49.30 -36.25
C GLY A 905 -26.17 49.72 -34.80
N ASN A 906 -26.64 50.95 -34.58
CA ASN A 906 -26.72 51.60 -33.27
C ASN A 906 -28.14 52.02 -32.89
N SER A 907 -28.41 52.11 -31.58
CA SER A 907 -29.67 52.67 -31.04
C SER A 907 -30.95 51.98 -31.54
N ASN A 908 -30.87 50.69 -31.88
CA ASN A 908 -32.02 49.92 -32.36
C ASN A 908 -32.73 49.20 -31.20
N THR A 909 -34.06 49.20 -31.19
CA THR A 909 -34.89 48.42 -30.25
C THR A 909 -35.67 47.36 -31.00
N PHE A 910 -35.34 46.08 -30.82
CA PHE A 910 -35.99 44.94 -31.51
C PHE A 910 -36.58 43.97 -30.49
N VAL A 911 -37.91 43.77 -30.48
CA VAL A 911 -38.60 42.88 -29.53
C VAL A 911 -39.47 41.87 -30.26
N GLY A 912 -39.10 40.59 -30.19
CA GLY A 912 -39.81 39.47 -30.81
C GLY A 912 -38.89 38.42 -31.44
N PHE A 913 -39.49 37.40 -32.04
CA PHE A 913 -38.74 36.36 -32.77
C PHE A 913 -38.27 36.88 -34.13
N ASN A 914 -36.96 36.77 -34.38
CA ASN A 914 -36.27 37.24 -35.59
C ASN A 914 -36.54 38.72 -35.95
N THR A 915 -36.97 39.53 -34.99
CA THR A 915 -37.23 40.96 -35.18
C THR A 915 -35.92 41.69 -35.54
N GLY A 916 -35.88 42.38 -36.68
CA GLY A 916 -34.65 43.00 -37.20
C GLY A 916 -33.49 42.04 -37.50
N ALA A 917 -33.74 40.75 -37.75
CA ALA A 917 -32.70 39.73 -37.82
C ALA A 917 -31.62 39.96 -38.91
N GLY A 918 -31.96 40.61 -40.02
CA GLY A 918 -31.09 40.95 -41.14
C GLY A 918 -30.38 42.31 -41.02
N ASN A 919 -30.65 43.09 -39.97
CA ASN A 919 -29.96 44.36 -39.72
C ASN A 919 -28.47 44.14 -39.60
N THR A 920 -27.65 44.91 -40.32
CA THR A 920 -26.17 44.83 -40.26
C THR A 920 -25.59 46.17 -39.82
N THR A 921 -26.05 47.28 -40.43
CA THR A 921 -25.60 48.65 -40.14
C THR A 921 -26.75 49.62 -39.84
N GLY A 922 -28.01 49.22 -40.09
CA GLY A 922 -29.19 50.04 -39.82
C GLY A 922 -29.26 50.51 -38.37
N SER A 923 -29.69 51.75 -38.15
CA SER A 923 -29.60 52.44 -36.87
C SER A 923 -30.87 53.24 -36.54
N PHE A 924 -31.14 53.45 -35.25
CA PHE A 924 -32.32 54.15 -34.73
C PHE A 924 -33.68 53.49 -35.07
N ASN A 925 -33.70 52.19 -35.41
CA ASN A 925 -34.93 51.47 -35.75
C ASN A 925 -35.65 50.94 -34.49
N SER A 926 -36.98 50.95 -34.50
CA SER A 926 -37.84 50.46 -33.41
C SER A 926 -38.82 49.40 -33.92
N PHE A 927 -38.47 48.13 -33.79
CA PHE A 927 -39.23 47.00 -34.32
C PHE A 927 -39.82 46.11 -33.21
N PHE A 928 -41.11 45.80 -33.30
CA PHE A 928 -41.85 45.03 -32.30
C PHE A 928 -42.77 44.00 -32.98
N GLY A 929 -42.57 42.71 -32.72
CA GLY A 929 -43.39 41.61 -33.23
C GLY A 929 -42.66 40.61 -34.13
N TYR A 930 -43.33 39.49 -34.41
CA TYR A 930 -42.78 38.36 -35.17
C TYR A 930 -42.37 38.77 -36.59
N LEU A 931 -41.09 38.59 -36.93
CA LEU A 931 -40.50 39.01 -38.20
C LEU A 931 -40.67 40.51 -38.55
N SER A 932 -40.96 41.37 -37.57
CA SER A 932 -41.05 42.82 -37.83
C SER A 932 -39.67 43.36 -38.24
N GLY A 933 -39.60 44.01 -39.40
CA GLY A 933 -38.34 44.50 -39.99
C GLY A 933 -37.30 43.41 -40.29
N ASN A 934 -37.71 42.15 -40.53
CA ASN A 934 -36.79 41.00 -40.58
C ASN A 934 -35.58 41.21 -41.49
N ASP A 935 -35.76 41.72 -42.71
CA ASP A 935 -34.68 41.82 -43.70
C ASP A 935 -33.97 43.19 -43.70
N ASN A 936 -34.40 44.15 -42.86
CA ASN A 936 -33.89 45.53 -42.84
C ASN A 936 -32.37 45.58 -42.69
N THR A 937 -31.60 45.76 -43.78
CA THR A 937 -30.12 45.64 -43.71
C THR A 937 -29.41 46.90 -43.20
N ALA A 938 -29.68 48.03 -43.84
CA ALA A 938 -29.04 49.32 -43.55
C ALA A 938 -30.03 50.46 -43.33
N GLY A 939 -31.34 50.24 -43.56
CA GLY A 939 -32.38 51.23 -43.33
C GLY A 939 -32.40 51.75 -41.88
N THR A 940 -32.69 53.04 -41.71
CA THR A 940 -32.55 53.79 -40.45
C THR A 940 -33.82 54.55 -40.05
N ARG A 941 -33.96 54.83 -38.75
CA ARG A 941 -35.08 55.59 -38.15
C ARG A 941 -36.48 54.99 -38.43
N ASN A 942 -36.57 53.72 -38.82
CA ASN A 942 -37.84 53.07 -39.12
C ASN A 942 -38.56 52.59 -37.84
N ILE A 943 -39.88 52.72 -37.80
CA ILE A 943 -40.76 52.16 -36.77
C ILE A 943 -41.59 51.04 -37.40
N ALA A 944 -41.59 49.85 -36.81
CA ALA A 944 -42.44 48.74 -37.27
C ALA A 944 -43.02 47.98 -36.09
N PHE A 945 -44.35 47.88 -35.99
CA PHE A 945 -45.02 47.22 -34.87
C PHE A 945 -46.19 46.37 -35.39
N GLY A 946 -45.99 45.06 -35.35
CA GLY A 946 -46.92 44.07 -35.88
C GLY A 946 -46.22 42.75 -36.20
N THR A 947 -47.01 41.76 -36.63
CA THR A 947 -46.47 40.58 -37.30
C THR A 947 -46.15 40.97 -38.74
N GLN A 948 -44.91 40.73 -39.20
CA GLN A 948 -44.45 40.98 -40.57
C GLN A 948 -44.62 42.45 -41.06
N SER A 949 -44.72 43.41 -40.14
CA SER A 949 -44.61 44.84 -40.49
C SER A 949 -43.21 45.16 -40.99
N LEU A 950 -43.09 45.91 -42.09
CA LEU A 950 -41.82 46.29 -42.73
C LEU A 950 -40.92 45.09 -43.08
N LEU A 951 -41.51 43.92 -43.38
CA LEU A 951 -40.81 42.63 -43.46
C LEU A 951 -39.53 42.65 -44.31
N THR A 952 -39.63 43.08 -45.57
CA THR A 952 -38.55 42.97 -46.56
C THR A 952 -37.87 44.32 -46.86
N ASN A 953 -37.86 45.27 -45.92
CA ASN A 953 -37.05 46.47 -46.12
C ASN A 953 -35.58 46.11 -46.27
N LEU A 954 -34.84 46.87 -47.08
CA LEU A 954 -33.41 46.70 -47.28
C LEU A 954 -32.66 47.96 -46.88
N LEU A 955 -33.04 49.09 -47.47
CA LEU A 955 -32.35 50.39 -47.39
C LEU A 955 -33.29 51.57 -47.08
N GLY A 956 -34.60 51.34 -46.97
CA GLY A 956 -35.58 52.40 -46.73
C GLY A 956 -35.42 53.04 -45.35
N ASP A 957 -35.58 54.35 -45.31
CA ASP A 957 -35.39 55.21 -44.13
C ASP A 957 -36.71 55.83 -43.67
N ASP A 958 -36.82 56.19 -42.38
CA ASP A 958 -37.90 57.01 -41.81
C ASP A 958 -39.34 56.46 -42.07
N ASN A 959 -39.49 55.15 -42.30
CA ASN A 959 -40.80 54.54 -42.49
C ASN A 959 -41.49 54.22 -41.16
N VAL A 960 -42.82 54.27 -41.13
CA VAL A 960 -43.67 53.88 -40.00
C VAL A 960 -44.65 52.81 -40.47
N ALA A 961 -44.63 51.62 -39.85
CA ALA A 961 -45.43 50.46 -40.23
C ALA A 961 -46.15 49.85 -39.00
N LEU A 962 -47.41 50.19 -38.81
CA LEU A 962 -48.23 49.82 -37.64
C LEU A 962 -49.36 48.87 -38.05
N GLY A 963 -49.16 47.56 -37.86
CA GLY A 963 -50.16 46.51 -38.14
C GLY A 963 -49.63 45.28 -38.88
N TYR A 964 -50.47 44.24 -38.97
CA TYR A 964 -50.13 43.01 -39.71
C TYR A 964 -49.94 43.28 -41.21
N ASN A 965 -48.76 42.90 -41.73
CA ASN A 965 -48.30 43.17 -43.10
C ASN A 965 -48.32 44.67 -43.51
N ALA A 966 -48.29 45.60 -42.54
CA ALA A 966 -48.13 47.02 -42.85
C ALA A 966 -46.76 47.24 -43.52
N LEU A 967 -46.75 47.90 -44.68
CA LEU A 967 -45.54 48.23 -45.46
C LEU A 967 -44.64 47.02 -45.80
N ALA A 968 -45.20 45.81 -45.95
CA ALA A 968 -44.46 44.55 -45.92
C ALA A 968 -43.32 44.43 -46.96
N LEU A 969 -43.51 44.93 -48.19
CA LEU A 969 -42.52 44.81 -49.28
C LEU A 969 -41.61 46.04 -49.48
N ALA A 970 -41.68 47.05 -48.59
CA ALA A 970 -41.18 48.38 -48.90
C ALA A 970 -39.68 48.56 -48.75
N THR A 971 -39.08 49.14 -49.78
CA THR A 971 -37.66 49.49 -49.89
C THR A 971 -37.42 50.99 -50.09
N GLY A 972 -38.48 51.77 -50.32
CA GLY A 972 -38.50 53.22 -50.31
C GLY A 972 -38.59 53.82 -48.90
N SER A 973 -38.52 55.14 -48.82
CA SER A 973 -38.37 55.90 -47.57
C SER A 973 -39.56 56.81 -47.26
N GLN A 974 -39.68 57.21 -46.00
CA GLN A 974 -40.58 58.26 -45.50
C GLN A 974 -42.07 57.93 -45.73
N ASN A 975 -42.44 56.64 -45.71
CA ASN A 975 -43.83 56.20 -45.80
C ASN A 975 -44.43 55.93 -44.42
N THR A 976 -45.68 56.32 -44.20
CA THR A 976 -46.45 56.00 -42.99
C THR A 976 -47.62 55.09 -43.35
N ALA A 977 -47.65 53.87 -42.80
CA ALA A 977 -48.72 52.88 -42.97
C ALA A 977 -49.27 52.46 -41.60
N VAL A 978 -50.55 52.74 -41.35
CA VAL A 978 -51.22 52.47 -40.06
C VAL A 978 -52.52 51.70 -40.30
N GLY A 979 -52.45 50.38 -40.12
CA GLY A 979 -53.55 49.45 -40.40
C GLY A 979 -53.02 48.16 -41.04
N SER A 980 -53.75 47.07 -40.86
CA SER A 980 -53.39 45.81 -41.51
C SER A 980 -53.56 45.89 -43.02
N LEU A 981 -52.61 45.32 -43.76
CA LEU A 981 -52.49 45.37 -45.23
C LEU A 981 -52.37 46.80 -45.80
N SER A 982 -52.07 47.80 -44.95
CA SER A 982 -51.84 49.17 -45.39
C SER A 982 -50.50 49.24 -46.13
N MET A 983 -50.52 49.67 -47.40
CA MET A 983 -49.35 49.74 -48.30
C MET A 983 -48.52 48.44 -48.40
N GLU A 984 -49.15 47.27 -48.28
CA GLU A 984 -48.48 45.96 -48.27
C GLU A 984 -47.51 45.75 -49.45
N ALA A 985 -47.91 46.14 -50.67
CA ALA A 985 -47.14 45.94 -51.89
C ALA A 985 -46.18 47.08 -52.26
N THR A 986 -46.05 48.12 -51.42
CA THR A 986 -45.13 49.23 -51.73
C THR A 986 -43.72 48.70 -51.80
N THR A 987 -42.96 49.12 -52.82
CA THR A 987 -41.54 48.82 -52.97
C THR A 987 -40.77 50.13 -52.88
N ILE A 988 -40.47 50.77 -54.01
CA ILE A 988 -39.65 52.00 -54.06
C ILE A 988 -40.44 53.31 -53.85
N GLY A 989 -41.77 53.26 -53.72
CA GLY A 989 -42.60 54.46 -53.48
C GLY A 989 -42.22 55.19 -52.18
N GLN A 990 -42.30 56.52 -52.18
CA GLN A 990 -41.82 57.39 -51.09
C GLN A 990 -42.85 58.45 -50.66
N TYR A 991 -42.70 59.01 -49.46
CA TYR A 991 -43.53 60.11 -48.94
C TYR A 991 -45.05 59.83 -48.88
N ASN A 992 -45.47 58.56 -48.86
CA ASN A 992 -46.89 58.22 -48.79
C ASN A 992 -47.40 58.14 -47.34
N THR A 993 -48.66 58.49 -47.10
CA THR A 993 -49.35 58.32 -45.82
C THR A 993 -50.64 57.52 -46.03
N ALA A 994 -50.70 56.31 -45.49
CA ALA A 994 -51.85 55.40 -45.56
C ALA A 994 -52.32 55.05 -44.15
N ILE A 995 -53.58 55.36 -43.82
CA ILE A 995 -54.15 55.12 -42.48
C ILE A 995 -55.51 54.43 -42.64
N GLY A 996 -55.55 53.13 -42.36
CA GLY A 996 -56.75 52.29 -42.37
C GLY A 996 -56.51 50.89 -42.92
N TYR A 997 -57.50 50.00 -42.73
CA TYR A 997 -57.45 48.65 -43.27
C TYR A 997 -57.46 48.68 -44.80
N GLN A 998 -56.48 48.01 -45.43
CA GLN A 998 -56.27 47.99 -46.88
C GLN A 998 -56.18 49.39 -47.52
N SER A 999 -55.62 50.38 -46.81
CA SER A 999 -55.31 51.67 -47.43
C SER A 999 -54.08 51.55 -48.35
N LEU A 1000 -54.20 52.03 -49.59
CA LEU A 1000 -53.11 52.13 -50.58
C LEU A 1000 -52.35 50.80 -50.82
N THR A 1001 -53.01 49.66 -50.62
CA THR A 1001 -52.40 48.32 -50.55
C THR A 1001 -51.56 47.94 -51.76
N ASN A 1002 -52.07 48.16 -52.98
CA ASN A 1002 -51.39 47.76 -54.21
C ASN A 1002 -50.37 48.79 -54.73
N ASN A 1003 -50.13 49.89 -54.01
CA ASN A 1003 -49.11 50.85 -54.41
C ASN A 1003 -47.76 50.16 -54.47
N THR A 1004 -46.96 50.37 -55.52
CA THR A 1004 -45.62 49.80 -55.68
C THR A 1004 -44.57 50.90 -55.80
N THR A 1005 -44.76 51.84 -56.74
CA THR A 1005 -43.82 52.93 -57.05
C THR A 1005 -44.40 54.34 -56.83
N GLY A 1006 -45.72 54.44 -56.62
CA GLY A 1006 -46.40 55.72 -56.39
C GLY A 1006 -45.92 56.41 -55.12
N SER A 1007 -45.82 57.73 -55.18
CA SER A 1007 -45.18 58.58 -54.18
C SER A 1007 -45.99 59.84 -53.89
N PHE A 1008 -45.79 60.42 -52.69
CA PHE A 1008 -46.52 61.59 -52.19
C PHE A 1008 -48.05 61.41 -52.09
N ASN A 1009 -48.56 60.18 -51.98
CA ASN A 1009 -50.00 59.93 -51.85
C ASN A 1009 -50.45 59.94 -50.38
N THR A 1010 -51.59 60.53 -50.09
CA THR A 1010 -52.28 60.47 -48.78
C THR A 1010 -53.58 59.67 -48.94
N ALA A 1011 -53.81 58.68 -48.07
CA ALA A 1011 -54.92 57.72 -48.18
C ALA A 1011 -55.45 57.35 -46.77
N ILE A 1012 -56.46 58.08 -46.30
CA ILE A 1012 -56.98 57.95 -44.94
C ILE A 1012 -58.41 57.40 -44.96
N GLY A 1013 -58.56 56.13 -44.59
CA GLY A 1013 -59.82 55.40 -44.59
C GLY A 1013 -59.62 53.91 -44.84
N ARG A 1014 -60.72 53.15 -44.80
CA ARG A 1014 -60.72 51.75 -45.25
C ARG A 1014 -60.79 51.72 -46.77
N THR A 1015 -59.94 50.90 -47.40
CA THR A 1015 -59.87 50.69 -48.86
C THR A 1015 -59.79 52.00 -49.66
N THR A 1016 -58.98 52.97 -49.20
CA THR A 1016 -58.67 54.20 -49.93
C THR A 1016 -57.51 54.00 -50.90
N LEU A 1017 -57.66 54.41 -52.16
CA LEU A 1017 -56.65 54.25 -53.23
C LEU A 1017 -56.12 52.81 -53.41
N SER A 1018 -56.92 51.80 -53.03
CA SER A 1018 -56.51 50.38 -52.95
C SER A 1018 -55.92 49.82 -54.24
N LEU A 1019 -56.35 50.33 -55.41
CA LEU A 1019 -55.94 49.89 -56.74
C LEU A 1019 -54.86 50.77 -57.39
N THR A 1020 -54.40 51.84 -56.72
CA THR A 1020 -53.27 52.64 -57.21
C THR A 1020 -51.98 51.85 -57.08
N THR A 1021 -51.15 51.81 -58.13
CA THR A 1021 -49.86 51.11 -58.16
C THR A 1021 -48.65 52.04 -58.38
N SER A 1022 -48.82 53.14 -59.12
CA SER A 1022 -47.76 54.07 -59.57
C SER A 1022 -48.17 55.55 -59.63
N GLY A 1023 -49.43 55.88 -59.33
CA GLY A 1023 -49.92 57.27 -59.28
C GLY A 1023 -49.21 58.10 -58.20
N ASN A 1024 -49.03 59.40 -58.45
CA ASN A 1024 -48.31 60.31 -57.54
C ASN A 1024 -49.17 61.50 -57.07
N PHE A 1025 -48.86 62.07 -55.90
CA PHE A 1025 -49.48 63.29 -55.37
C PHE A 1025 -51.02 63.20 -55.20
N ASN A 1026 -51.58 62.02 -55.00
CA ASN A 1026 -53.03 61.85 -54.82
C ASN A 1026 -53.43 61.94 -53.34
N THR A 1027 -54.53 62.63 -53.03
CA THR A 1027 -55.10 62.70 -51.68
C THR A 1027 -56.46 62.00 -51.65
N ALA A 1028 -56.68 61.10 -50.70
CA ALA A 1028 -57.95 60.40 -50.47
C ALA A 1028 -58.30 60.37 -48.98
N LEU A 1029 -59.55 60.70 -48.64
CA LEU A 1029 -60.06 60.73 -47.26
C LEU A 1029 -61.53 60.27 -47.22
N GLY A 1030 -61.79 59.13 -46.57
CA GLY A 1030 -63.13 58.55 -46.41
C GLY A 1030 -63.15 57.04 -46.62
N TYR A 1031 -64.27 56.37 -46.33
CA TYR A 1031 -64.44 54.96 -46.71
C TYR A 1031 -64.46 54.84 -48.23
N ALA A 1032 -63.61 53.97 -48.79
CA ALA A 1032 -63.50 53.69 -50.22
C ALA A 1032 -63.30 54.92 -51.13
N ALA A 1033 -62.68 55.99 -50.64
CA ALA A 1033 -62.31 57.14 -51.47
C ALA A 1033 -61.19 56.78 -52.45
N GLY A 1034 -61.40 57.02 -53.74
CA GLY A 1034 -60.47 56.64 -54.81
C GLY A 1034 -60.31 55.12 -54.98
N ASN A 1035 -61.31 54.29 -54.64
CA ASN A 1035 -61.14 52.84 -54.60
C ASN A 1035 -61.11 52.19 -56.00
N SER A 1036 -61.82 52.73 -56.98
CA SER A 1036 -61.76 52.26 -58.39
C SER A 1036 -60.64 52.91 -59.21
N PHE A 1037 -59.98 53.94 -58.64
CA PHE A 1037 -58.89 54.67 -59.26
C PHE A 1037 -57.58 53.84 -59.31
N ASN A 1038 -56.96 53.79 -60.50
CA ASN A 1038 -55.86 52.89 -60.85
C ASN A 1038 -54.85 53.61 -61.77
N ASN A 1039 -54.12 54.56 -61.17
CA ASN A 1039 -52.99 55.31 -61.73
C ASN A 1039 -53.29 56.53 -62.61
N GLY A 1040 -53.54 57.65 -61.93
CA GLY A 1040 -53.23 59.00 -62.39
C GLY A 1040 -52.58 59.82 -61.27
N SER A 1041 -52.37 61.13 -61.45
CA SER A 1041 -51.62 61.95 -60.47
C SER A 1041 -52.24 63.31 -60.13
N ASN A 1042 -51.89 63.86 -58.96
CA ASN A 1042 -52.37 65.16 -58.45
C ASN A 1042 -53.90 65.21 -58.18
N ASN A 1043 -54.53 64.10 -57.81
CA ASN A 1043 -55.99 64.04 -57.62
C ASN A 1043 -56.39 64.21 -56.14
N THR A 1044 -57.67 64.54 -55.88
CA THR A 1044 -58.20 64.73 -54.52
C THR A 1044 -59.60 64.15 -54.36
N PHE A 1045 -59.76 63.12 -53.53
CA PHE A 1045 -61.00 62.38 -53.30
C PHE A 1045 -61.41 62.46 -51.82
N ILE A 1046 -62.37 63.31 -51.46
CA ILE A 1046 -62.73 63.55 -50.05
C ILE A 1046 -64.23 63.28 -49.84
N GLY A 1047 -64.53 62.15 -49.19
CA GLY A 1047 -65.89 61.71 -48.88
C GLY A 1047 -66.04 60.18 -48.90
N TYR A 1048 -67.12 59.67 -48.30
CA TYR A 1048 -67.56 58.29 -48.49
C TYR A 1048 -67.79 58.04 -49.99
N ASN A 1049 -67.12 57.02 -50.57
CA ASN A 1049 -67.18 56.69 -52.00
C ASN A 1049 -66.96 57.90 -52.95
N ALA A 1050 -66.09 58.86 -52.59
CA ALA A 1050 -65.64 59.89 -53.52
C ALA A 1050 -64.59 59.29 -54.48
N ASP A 1051 -64.79 59.36 -55.80
CA ASP A 1051 -63.97 58.58 -56.76
C ASP A 1051 -63.89 59.24 -58.16
N ALA A 1052 -63.21 58.56 -59.10
CA ALA A 1052 -63.14 58.90 -60.52
C ALA A 1052 -63.95 57.91 -61.37
N SER A 1053 -64.49 58.35 -62.51
CA SER A 1053 -65.17 57.42 -63.45
C SER A 1053 -64.21 56.63 -64.35
N ALA A 1054 -62.90 56.88 -64.27
CA ALA A 1054 -61.87 56.11 -64.97
C ALA A 1054 -60.54 56.13 -64.20
N ALA A 1055 -59.70 55.15 -64.50
CA ALA A 1055 -58.50 54.80 -63.74
C ALA A 1055 -57.42 55.90 -63.62
N SER A 1056 -57.29 56.77 -64.62
CA SER A 1056 -56.04 57.52 -64.85
C SER A 1056 -56.18 59.04 -65.01
N PHE A 1057 -57.24 59.64 -64.45
CA PHE A 1057 -57.38 61.10 -64.45
C PHE A 1057 -56.27 61.79 -63.65
N THR A 1058 -55.96 63.02 -64.04
CA THR A 1058 -54.87 63.83 -63.47
C THR A 1058 -55.39 65.22 -63.15
N ASN A 1059 -54.99 65.79 -62.01
CA ASN A 1059 -55.51 67.08 -61.52
C ASN A 1059 -57.06 67.10 -61.44
N ALA A 1060 -57.66 66.00 -60.99
CA ALA A 1060 -59.10 65.85 -60.82
C ALA A 1060 -59.49 65.81 -59.33
N MET A 1061 -60.57 66.49 -58.96
CA MET A 1061 -61.03 66.61 -57.58
C MET A 1061 -62.49 66.20 -57.45
N ALA A 1062 -62.79 65.35 -56.47
CA ALA A 1062 -64.13 64.94 -56.06
C ALA A 1062 -64.32 65.18 -54.56
N LEU A 1063 -65.22 66.08 -54.20
CA LEU A 1063 -65.51 66.48 -52.82
C LEU A 1063 -66.99 66.21 -52.47
N GLY A 1064 -67.23 65.35 -51.49
CA GLY A 1064 -68.55 64.95 -50.98
C GLY A 1064 -68.87 63.46 -51.10
N ASN A 1065 -69.90 63.02 -50.37
CA ASN A 1065 -70.41 61.65 -50.37
C ASN A 1065 -70.87 61.21 -51.77
N GLY A 1066 -70.29 60.16 -52.33
CA GLY A 1066 -70.66 59.62 -53.65
C GLY A 1066 -70.35 60.58 -54.81
N THR A 1067 -69.41 61.51 -54.62
CA THR A 1067 -69.01 62.45 -55.66
C THR A 1067 -68.05 61.78 -56.64
N VAL A 1068 -68.39 61.77 -57.94
CA VAL A 1068 -67.54 61.19 -58.99
C VAL A 1068 -67.09 62.26 -59.98
N VAL A 1069 -65.79 62.28 -60.32
CA VAL A 1069 -65.20 63.18 -61.33
C VAL A 1069 -64.92 62.43 -62.64
N THR A 1070 -65.24 63.06 -63.79
CA THR A 1070 -65.34 62.39 -65.10
C THR A 1070 -64.25 62.74 -66.12
N ALA A 1071 -63.29 63.63 -65.82
CA ALA A 1071 -62.01 63.73 -66.54
C ALA A 1071 -60.96 64.51 -65.73
N SER A 1072 -59.73 64.51 -66.24
CA SER A 1072 -58.59 65.34 -65.78
C SER A 1072 -58.90 66.84 -65.77
N ASN A 1073 -58.21 67.60 -64.92
CA ASN A 1073 -58.36 69.06 -64.76
C ASN A 1073 -59.78 69.53 -64.36
N ARG A 1074 -60.61 68.66 -63.77
CA ARG A 1074 -61.98 68.99 -63.34
C ARG A 1074 -62.14 68.93 -61.82
N VAL A 1075 -62.87 69.91 -61.28
CA VAL A 1075 -63.30 69.93 -59.87
C VAL A 1075 -64.80 69.63 -59.81
N ARG A 1076 -65.16 68.61 -59.03
CA ARG A 1076 -66.54 68.22 -58.73
C ARG A 1076 -66.77 68.37 -57.23
N ILE A 1077 -67.67 69.28 -56.86
CA ILE A 1077 -68.17 69.44 -55.49
C ILE A 1077 -69.62 68.97 -55.48
N GLY A 1078 -69.93 68.03 -54.59
CA GLY A 1078 -71.26 67.46 -54.43
C GLY A 1078 -71.64 66.40 -55.48
N ASN A 1079 -72.40 65.42 -55.00
CA ASN A 1079 -73.06 64.41 -55.83
C ASN A 1079 -74.28 65.00 -56.56
N THR A 1080 -75.25 64.17 -56.93
CA THR A 1080 -76.49 64.60 -57.57
C THR A 1080 -77.36 65.47 -56.66
N SER A 1081 -77.48 65.15 -55.37
CA SER A 1081 -78.47 65.71 -54.43
C SER A 1081 -78.09 67.03 -53.77
N VAL A 1082 -76.92 67.61 -54.07
CA VAL A 1082 -76.51 68.91 -53.51
C VAL A 1082 -77.24 70.05 -54.22
N LEU A 1083 -77.95 70.87 -53.44
CA LEU A 1083 -78.85 71.91 -53.94
C LEU A 1083 -78.17 73.28 -54.14
N GLN A 1084 -77.15 73.58 -53.34
CA GLN A 1084 -76.41 74.85 -53.39
C GLN A 1084 -74.95 74.61 -52.99
N ILE A 1085 -74.03 75.36 -53.61
CA ILE A 1085 -72.65 75.52 -53.14
C ILE A 1085 -72.54 77.00 -52.71
N GLY A 1086 -72.45 77.24 -51.40
CA GLY A 1086 -72.43 78.59 -50.83
C GLY A 1086 -71.04 79.21 -50.78
N GLY A 1087 -70.99 80.54 -50.79
CA GLY A 1087 -69.78 81.34 -50.56
C GLY A 1087 -70.17 82.80 -50.29
N GLU A 1088 -69.44 83.46 -49.38
CA GLU A 1088 -69.71 84.85 -48.98
C GLU A 1088 -69.21 85.87 -50.03
N VAL A 1089 -68.25 85.47 -50.86
CA VAL A 1089 -67.69 86.26 -51.96
C VAL A 1089 -67.77 85.52 -53.30
N ASN A 1090 -67.90 86.27 -54.38
CA ASN A 1090 -67.95 85.73 -55.75
C ASN A 1090 -66.60 85.11 -56.17
N TRP A 1091 -66.64 84.10 -57.05
CA TRP A 1091 -65.44 83.47 -57.59
C TRP A 1091 -64.66 84.44 -58.51
N SER A 1092 -63.37 84.61 -58.25
CA SER A 1092 -62.47 85.47 -59.03
C SER A 1092 -61.65 84.69 -60.06
N THR A 1093 -61.54 85.19 -61.29
CA THR A 1093 -60.70 84.62 -62.36
C THR A 1093 -59.45 85.45 -62.62
N LEU A 1094 -58.31 84.79 -62.89
CA LEU A 1094 -57.03 85.47 -63.16
C LEU A 1094 -57.08 86.21 -64.51
N SER A 1095 -56.83 87.52 -64.50
CA SER A 1095 -56.98 88.37 -65.71
C SER A 1095 -55.83 89.37 -65.95
N ASP A 1096 -54.68 89.19 -65.30
CA ASP A 1096 -53.49 90.02 -65.50
C ASP A 1096 -52.90 89.85 -66.93
N GLY A 1097 -52.50 90.96 -67.55
CA GLY A 1097 -51.97 90.98 -68.92
C GLY A 1097 -50.66 90.20 -69.11
N ARG A 1098 -49.83 90.07 -68.07
CA ARG A 1098 -48.54 89.36 -68.12
C ARG A 1098 -48.70 87.86 -68.33
N PHE A 1099 -49.86 87.31 -67.99
CA PHE A 1099 -50.21 85.89 -68.14
C PHE A 1099 -50.98 85.61 -69.44
N LYS A 1100 -51.15 86.61 -70.32
CA LYS A 1100 -51.87 86.50 -71.59
C LYS A 1100 -50.90 86.65 -72.76
N LYS A 1101 -51.00 85.76 -73.75
CA LYS A 1101 -50.24 85.80 -75.01
C LYS A 1101 -51.21 85.92 -76.18
N ASN A 1102 -50.71 86.40 -77.32
CA ASN A 1102 -51.48 86.59 -78.56
C ASN A 1102 -52.80 87.37 -78.34
N ILE A 1103 -52.73 88.44 -77.54
CA ILE A 1103 -53.90 89.27 -77.19
C ILE A 1103 -54.41 89.96 -78.46
N GLN A 1104 -55.63 89.61 -78.86
CA GLN A 1104 -56.34 90.20 -80.00
C GLN A 1104 -57.75 90.66 -79.56
N PRO A 1105 -58.37 91.63 -80.25
CA PRO A 1105 -59.78 91.94 -80.07
C PRO A 1105 -60.66 90.70 -80.32
N SER A 1106 -61.75 90.56 -79.56
CA SER A 1106 -62.69 89.46 -79.80
C SER A 1106 -63.55 89.73 -81.04
N SER A 1107 -63.78 88.70 -81.85
CA SER A 1107 -64.77 88.70 -82.93
C SER A 1107 -66.21 88.45 -82.44
N LEU A 1108 -66.39 88.16 -81.15
CA LEU A 1108 -67.70 87.94 -80.53
C LEU A 1108 -68.22 89.24 -79.93
N GLY A 1109 -69.42 89.62 -80.34
CA GLY A 1109 -70.06 90.88 -79.98
C GLY A 1109 -71.57 90.83 -80.23
N LEU A 1110 -72.14 91.91 -80.74
CA LEU A 1110 -73.60 92.13 -80.80
C LEU A 1110 -74.29 91.06 -81.65
N GLY A 1111 -73.74 90.72 -82.82
CA GLY A 1111 -74.30 89.69 -83.69
C GLY A 1111 -74.29 88.27 -83.09
N PHE A 1112 -73.35 87.99 -82.16
CA PHE A 1112 -73.32 86.72 -81.43
C PHE A 1112 -74.34 86.72 -80.29
N ILE A 1113 -74.36 87.77 -79.46
CA ILE A 1113 -75.29 87.89 -78.33
C ILE A 1113 -76.75 87.83 -78.79
N LEU A 1114 -77.10 88.50 -79.90
CA LEU A 1114 -78.46 88.51 -80.45
C LEU A 1114 -78.97 87.15 -80.98
N LYS A 1115 -78.09 86.15 -81.14
CA LYS A 1115 -78.48 84.78 -81.52
C LYS A 1115 -78.71 83.86 -80.32
N LEU A 1116 -78.27 84.24 -79.12
CA LEU A 1116 -78.46 83.44 -77.91
C LEU A 1116 -79.93 83.48 -77.48
N ASN A 1117 -80.49 82.31 -77.13
CA ASN A 1117 -81.89 82.17 -76.75
C ASN A 1117 -82.04 81.77 -75.26
N PRO A 1118 -82.34 82.72 -74.34
CA PRO A 1118 -82.63 82.42 -72.94
C PRO A 1118 -83.90 81.58 -72.79
N VAL A 1119 -83.85 80.58 -71.91
CA VAL A 1119 -84.96 79.65 -71.65
C VAL A 1119 -85.17 79.44 -70.16
N THR A 1120 -86.41 79.16 -69.76
CA THR A 1120 -86.77 78.64 -68.43
C THR A 1120 -86.98 77.12 -68.50
N TYR A 1121 -86.45 76.37 -67.52
CA TYR A 1121 -86.50 74.90 -67.51
C TYR A 1121 -86.51 74.32 -66.10
N ASN A 1122 -87.00 73.08 -65.98
CA ASN A 1122 -86.93 72.26 -64.75
C ASN A 1122 -85.95 71.09 -64.99
N LEU A 1123 -85.33 70.57 -63.93
CA LEU A 1123 -84.38 69.44 -64.01
C LEU A 1123 -85.08 68.10 -63.76
N THR A 1124 -85.02 67.19 -64.72
CA THR A 1124 -85.84 65.95 -64.78
C THR A 1124 -85.36 64.78 -63.92
N ASP A 1125 -84.21 64.89 -63.24
CA ASP A 1125 -83.37 63.72 -62.94
C ASP A 1125 -83.10 63.49 -61.43
N LYS A 1126 -83.74 64.27 -60.52
CA LYS A 1126 -83.25 64.44 -59.13
C LYS A 1126 -84.28 64.79 -58.03
N GLY A 1127 -85.59 64.51 -58.16
CA GLY A 1127 -86.55 64.80 -57.08
C GLY A 1127 -86.62 66.29 -56.68
N GLN A 1128 -86.53 67.18 -57.68
CA GLN A 1128 -86.43 68.64 -57.55
C GLN A 1128 -87.53 69.34 -58.38
N GLU A 1129 -88.66 68.67 -58.60
CA GLU A 1129 -89.65 69.02 -59.64
C GLU A 1129 -90.32 70.39 -59.47
N GLY A 1130 -90.28 70.97 -58.26
CA GLY A 1130 -90.84 72.30 -57.96
C GLY A 1130 -89.96 73.50 -58.30
N ASN A 1131 -88.69 73.31 -58.71
CA ASN A 1131 -87.76 74.42 -58.97
C ASN A 1131 -87.64 74.72 -60.47
N THR A 1132 -88.05 75.93 -60.87
CA THR A 1132 -87.81 76.48 -62.22
C THR A 1132 -86.52 77.29 -62.25
N TYR A 1133 -85.66 76.97 -63.21
CA TYR A 1133 -84.37 77.62 -63.46
C TYR A 1133 -84.45 78.45 -64.75
N THR A 1134 -83.57 79.45 -64.90
CA THR A 1134 -83.41 80.24 -66.12
C THR A 1134 -81.97 80.12 -66.62
N GLY A 1135 -81.77 80.00 -67.94
CA GLY A 1135 -80.44 79.79 -68.52
C GLY A 1135 -80.43 79.74 -70.05
N LEU A 1136 -79.47 79.03 -70.62
CA LEU A 1136 -79.28 78.79 -72.05
C LEU A 1136 -79.20 77.28 -72.33
N VAL A 1137 -79.56 76.84 -73.54
CA VAL A 1137 -79.32 75.45 -73.99
C VAL A 1137 -77.92 75.34 -74.58
N ALA A 1138 -77.06 74.52 -73.96
CA ALA A 1138 -75.63 74.48 -74.26
C ALA A 1138 -75.33 74.06 -75.70
N GLN A 1139 -76.10 73.08 -76.21
CA GLN A 1139 -76.01 72.55 -77.56
C GLN A 1139 -76.38 73.61 -78.62
N ASP A 1140 -77.31 74.52 -78.31
CA ASP A 1140 -77.70 75.58 -79.24
C ASP A 1140 -76.70 76.73 -79.25
N VAL A 1141 -76.12 77.06 -78.09
CA VAL A 1141 -74.95 77.96 -78.03
C VAL A 1141 -73.78 77.36 -78.82
N GLU A 1142 -73.55 76.05 -78.78
CA GLU A 1142 -72.48 75.43 -79.55
C GLU A 1142 -72.68 75.58 -81.06
N LYS A 1143 -73.89 75.32 -81.58
CA LYS A 1143 -74.22 75.51 -83.00
C LYS A 1143 -73.91 76.94 -83.45
N ILE A 1144 -74.33 77.94 -82.66
CA ILE A 1144 -74.07 79.35 -82.93
C ILE A 1144 -72.56 79.61 -82.97
N LEU A 1145 -71.77 79.06 -82.04
CA LEU A 1145 -70.31 79.26 -82.00
C LEU A 1145 -69.56 78.69 -83.21
N GLN A 1146 -70.09 77.63 -83.83
CA GLN A 1146 -69.53 77.06 -85.07
C GLN A 1146 -69.63 78.07 -86.24
N GLU A 1147 -70.71 78.86 -86.32
CA GLU A 1147 -70.88 79.90 -87.35
C GLU A 1147 -69.81 81.01 -87.24
N TYR A 1148 -69.36 81.34 -86.03
CA TYR A 1148 -68.34 82.37 -85.77
C TYR A 1148 -66.90 81.83 -85.81
N GLN A 1149 -66.71 80.53 -86.10
CA GLN A 1149 -65.40 79.84 -86.12
C GLN A 1149 -64.57 80.09 -84.84
N SER A 1150 -65.23 80.27 -83.69
CA SER A 1150 -64.60 80.84 -82.49
C SER A 1150 -64.35 79.80 -81.40
N GLY A 1151 -63.14 79.81 -80.82
CA GLY A 1151 -62.75 78.95 -79.69
C GLY A 1151 -63.27 79.46 -78.33
N PHE A 1152 -64.57 79.79 -78.23
CA PHE A 1152 -65.13 80.39 -77.02
C PHE A 1152 -65.28 79.37 -75.88
N SER A 1153 -64.79 79.73 -74.69
CA SER A 1153 -64.70 78.83 -73.53
C SER A 1153 -66.04 78.53 -72.85
N ALA A 1154 -67.11 79.25 -73.15
CA ALA A 1154 -68.32 79.21 -72.32
C ALA A 1154 -69.08 77.88 -72.36
N VAL A 1155 -69.02 77.15 -73.47
CA VAL A 1155 -69.67 75.83 -73.62
C VAL A 1155 -68.65 74.73 -73.36
N THR A 1156 -68.96 73.86 -72.40
CA THR A 1156 -68.25 72.59 -72.20
C THR A 1156 -69.03 71.49 -72.90
N LYS A 1157 -68.39 70.83 -73.87
CA LYS A 1157 -68.96 69.69 -74.62
C LYS A 1157 -68.73 68.38 -73.86
N PRO A 1158 -69.54 67.33 -74.07
CA PRO A 1158 -69.23 65.99 -73.61
C PRO A 1158 -67.99 65.44 -74.31
N GLU A 1159 -67.08 64.83 -73.55
CA GLU A 1159 -65.93 64.10 -74.11
C GLU A 1159 -66.25 62.61 -74.36
N ASN A 1160 -67.39 62.12 -73.87
CA ASN A 1160 -67.91 60.76 -74.02
C ASN A 1160 -69.43 60.71 -73.74
N GLU A 1161 -70.05 59.55 -73.94
CA GLU A 1161 -71.51 59.33 -73.81
C GLU A 1161 -72.08 59.52 -72.39
N THR A 1162 -71.24 59.49 -71.34
CA THR A 1162 -71.68 59.65 -69.94
C THR A 1162 -71.55 61.09 -69.42
N ASP A 1163 -70.77 61.91 -70.11
CA ASP A 1163 -70.54 63.32 -69.79
C ASP A 1163 -71.73 64.18 -70.25
N ARG A 1164 -72.00 65.29 -69.55
CA ARG A 1164 -73.13 66.18 -69.88
C ARG A 1164 -72.61 67.56 -70.30
N TYR A 1165 -73.27 68.16 -71.29
CA TYR A 1165 -73.02 69.55 -71.69
C TYR A 1165 -73.17 70.50 -70.48
N ALA A 1166 -72.32 71.52 -70.40
CA ALA A 1166 -72.37 72.54 -69.35
C ALA A 1166 -72.03 73.94 -69.87
N ILE A 1167 -72.49 74.97 -69.14
CA ILE A 1167 -72.34 76.39 -69.52
C ILE A 1167 -71.66 77.18 -68.39
N ARG A 1168 -70.62 77.93 -68.73
CA ARG A 1168 -70.03 78.98 -67.89
C ARG A 1168 -70.70 80.32 -68.20
N TYR A 1169 -71.78 80.65 -67.49
CA TYR A 1169 -72.53 81.89 -67.73
C TYR A 1169 -71.70 83.18 -67.56
N ALA A 1170 -70.65 83.17 -66.73
CA ALA A 1170 -69.75 84.31 -66.55
C ALA A 1170 -68.93 84.65 -67.81
N ASP A 1171 -68.58 83.66 -68.65
CA ASP A 1171 -67.75 83.87 -69.85
C ASP A 1171 -68.46 84.78 -70.87
N PHE A 1172 -69.80 84.76 -70.94
CA PHE A 1172 -70.62 85.59 -71.82
C PHE A 1172 -70.53 87.09 -71.53
N VAL A 1173 -70.07 87.48 -70.33
CA VAL A 1173 -69.88 88.89 -69.98
C VAL A 1173 -68.89 89.58 -70.92
N MET A 1174 -67.88 88.87 -71.46
CA MET A 1174 -66.92 89.46 -72.40
C MET A 1174 -67.55 89.76 -73.79
N PRO A 1175 -68.24 88.83 -74.46
CA PRO A 1175 -69.05 89.16 -75.64
C PRO A 1175 -70.17 90.17 -75.37
N LEU A 1176 -70.77 90.22 -74.17
CA LEU A 1176 -71.74 91.25 -73.80
C LEU A 1176 -71.11 92.65 -73.72
N ILE A 1177 -69.93 92.79 -73.10
CA ILE A 1177 -69.19 94.06 -73.07
C ILE A 1177 -68.85 94.51 -74.50
N ASN A 1178 -68.43 93.60 -75.37
CA ASN A 1178 -68.13 93.95 -76.75
C ASN A 1178 -69.39 94.26 -77.56
N ALA A 1179 -70.49 93.53 -77.35
CA ALA A 1179 -71.81 93.83 -77.92
C ALA A 1179 -72.32 95.22 -77.55
N VAL A 1180 -72.20 95.62 -76.28
CA VAL A 1180 -72.57 96.96 -75.82
C VAL A 1180 -71.70 98.04 -76.47
N LYS A 1181 -70.39 97.79 -76.65
CA LYS A 1181 -69.50 98.72 -77.36
C LYS A 1181 -69.83 98.84 -78.85
N GLU A 1182 -70.14 97.74 -79.52
CA GLU A 1182 -70.56 97.71 -80.93
C GLU A 1182 -71.91 98.40 -81.11
N GLN A 1183 -72.87 98.14 -80.22
CA GLN A 1183 -74.16 98.81 -80.19
C GLN A 1183 -74.00 100.32 -79.96
N GLN A 1184 -73.16 100.74 -79.01
CA GLN A 1184 -72.86 102.15 -78.79
C GLN A 1184 -72.20 102.79 -80.02
N LYS A 1185 -71.28 102.08 -80.70
CA LYS A 1185 -70.67 102.56 -81.95
C LYS A 1185 -71.72 102.76 -83.04
N GLN A 1186 -72.63 101.82 -83.23
CA GLN A 1186 -73.76 101.96 -84.17
C GLN A 1186 -74.67 103.12 -83.79
N ILE A 1187 -74.90 103.37 -82.49
CA ILE A 1187 -75.67 104.52 -82.00
C ILE A 1187 -74.96 105.85 -82.28
N GLU A 1188 -73.63 105.95 -82.10
CA GLU A 1188 -72.87 107.16 -82.48
C GLU A 1188 -72.81 107.35 -84.00
N GLU A 1189 -72.65 106.28 -84.78
CA GLU A 1189 -72.69 106.34 -86.25
C GLU A 1189 -74.08 106.77 -86.76
N LEU A 1190 -75.16 106.29 -86.13
CA LEU A 1190 -76.53 106.77 -86.38
C LEU A 1190 -76.73 108.24 -85.98
N LYS A 1191 -76.18 108.70 -84.85
CA LYS A 1191 -76.20 110.13 -84.47
C LYS A 1191 -75.45 111.00 -85.47
N VAL A 1192 -74.28 110.55 -85.96
CA VAL A 1192 -73.51 111.24 -87.00
C VAL A 1192 -74.27 111.25 -88.33
N LEU A 1193 -74.96 110.16 -88.69
CA LEU A 1193 -75.83 110.10 -89.87
C LEU A 1193 -77.02 111.06 -89.72
N VAL A 1194 -77.67 111.12 -88.57
CA VAL A 1194 -78.76 112.07 -88.26
C VAL A 1194 -78.27 113.52 -88.32
N ASN A 1195 -77.08 113.82 -87.81
CA ASN A 1195 -76.49 115.16 -87.92
C ASN A 1195 -76.09 115.51 -89.37
N LYS A 1196 -75.63 114.54 -90.18
CA LYS A 1196 -75.45 114.74 -91.62
C LYS A 1196 -76.78 115.00 -92.33
N MET A 1197 -77.84 114.24 -92.02
CA MET A 1197 -79.18 114.42 -92.60
C MET A 1197 -79.79 115.78 -92.23
N LYS A 1198 -79.53 116.29 -91.01
CA LYS A 1198 -79.86 117.67 -90.63
C LYS A 1198 -79.09 118.68 -91.49
N ASN A 1199 -77.77 118.56 -91.56
CA ASN A 1199 -76.92 119.52 -92.28
C ASN A 1199 -77.14 119.49 -93.81
N SER A 1200 -77.72 118.43 -94.38
CA SER A 1200 -78.11 118.36 -95.80
C SER A 1200 -79.45 119.03 -96.12
N ALA A 1201 -80.16 119.59 -95.14
CA ALA A 1201 -81.42 120.31 -95.36
C ALA A 1201 -81.23 121.81 -95.70
N ASP A 1202 -80.11 122.41 -95.30
CA ASP A 1202 -79.92 123.87 -95.25
C ASP A 1202 -79.01 124.44 -96.36
N ILE A 1203 -79.12 123.93 -97.60
CA ILE A 1203 -78.57 124.62 -98.78
C ILE A 1203 -79.67 124.79 -99.83
N LYS A 1204 -80.09 126.05 -100.01
CA LYS A 1204 -80.97 126.53 -101.07
C LYS A 1204 -80.56 127.95 -101.45
#